data_AF-W9S639-F1
#
_entry.id   AF-W9S639-F1
#
_cell.length_a   1.000
_cell.length_b   1.000
_cell.length_c   1.000
_cell.angle_alpha   90.00
_cell.angle_beta   90.00
_cell.angle_gamma   90.00
#
_symmetry.space_group_name_H-M   'P 1'
#
loop_
_entity.id
_entity.type
_entity.pdbx_description
1 polymer ?
#
loop_
_entity_poly.entity_id
_entity_poly.type
_entity_poly.pdbx_seq_one_letter_code
_entity_poly.pdbx_strand_id
1 'polypeptide(L)'
;MGEMEMMMRGREEIEMGEDLTRPLPPLSFSLHHSLLLSHCSSCFSPLPSSPLPPIFPPRFPPSNSNPKILYCSSQCSFSDSPLHFSSAEHHLLCLLPSAAAADSSDLRAALRLLESNPATRRSSSVSRIAGLSTNLHKLANDDEEEVAARIRDGARAMAAARRMRDRDCSGEESEGEEEAMAAAALCAVLTNGVEVQVKSGRTLGVAVYGGGGFSWINHSCSPNACYRISLHSDLQTTSFLPDHETAAMRIVPCCNKETQCGCSYGPRIIVRSIKRIQKGEEVTVAYTDLLQPKSVRQSDLWSKYRFICCCSRCGSVPPTYMDRVLEEISVVNGNSSSSDSGFYRDKATQMLTQYIDDAISDYLSIGDAQSCCEKLDHVLTRGLPDEQLERNEGTSLPTYTYWLHPLHHLSLNAYTTLASAYKTCSNDMLALFSEANENLCVAFDMSRTSVAYSLLLAGATNHLFQFEPSLIASVANYWVSAGESLSTFARSSMWRELIPLSSLSSIIRHNCLKCSLGNKYETGSFHSQVQYEDFAHVSSKFLDCVTDYMQKVWHLLVHGCNHLRVFKDPLDFSWLVTAKYSSMWEICSHCSSNNIGSNSDIYENIPLCEAQGCTTQVRIHLFQLGVHCLLYGAYLSSICFGKHSYLTCHAQNILDTVEHD
;
A
#
# COMPACT_ATOMS: atom_id res chain seq x y z
N MET A 1 0.15 -17.46 34.90
CA MET A 1 -0.22 -18.40 33.82
C MET A 1 -0.15 -17.58 32.55
N GLY A 2 0.79 -17.86 31.64
CA GLY A 2 1.02 -17.02 30.47
C GLY A 2 -0.26 -16.90 29.63
N GLU A 3 -0.55 -15.69 29.11
CA GLU A 3 -1.66 -15.50 28.19
C GLU A 3 -1.40 -16.36 26.94
N MET A 4 -2.30 -17.29 26.64
CA MET A 4 -2.20 -18.11 25.44
C MET A 4 -2.35 -17.21 24.21
N GLU A 5 -1.35 -17.23 23.34
CA GLU A 5 -1.42 -16.60 22.02
C GLU A 5 -2.52 -17.26 21.20
N MET A 6 -3.42 -16.45 20.64
CA MET A 6 -4.49 -16.93 19.78
C MET A 6 -3.92 -17.05 18.36
N MET A 7 -4.25 -18.14 17.66
CA MET A 7 -3.84 -18.34 16.27
C MET A 7 -4.95 -19.06 15.49
N MET A 8 -4.99 -18.79 14.19
CA MET A 8 -5.88 -19.45 13.22
C MET A 8 -5.11 -20.49 12.42
N ARG A 9 -5.72 -21.64 12.15
CA ARG A 9 -5.12 -22.74 11.38
C ARG A 9 -6.01 -23.23 10.25
N GLY A 10 -5.41 -23.73 9.18
CA GLY A 10 -6.13 -24.41 8.10
C GLY A 10 -6.92 -25.60 8.63
N ARG A 11 -8.24 -25.63 8.41
CA ARG A 11 -9.10 -26.77 8.78
C ARG A 11 -8.88 -27.98 7.89
N GLU A 12 -8.48 -27.70 6.66
CA GLU A 12 -8.26 -28.62 5.55
C GLU A 12 -7.09 -28.13 4.71
N GLU A 13 -6.75 -28.87 3.67
CA GLU A 13 -5.79 -28.42 2.67
C GLU A 13 -6.47 -27.41 1.74
N ILE A 14 -5.78 -26.29 1.49
CA ILE A 14 -6.32 -25.15 0.76
C ILE A 14 -5.33 -24.76 -0.32
N GLU A 15 -5.82 -24.68 -1.55
CA GLU A 15 -4.99 -24.27 -2.68
C GLU A 15 -4.82 -22.75 -2.74
N MET A 16 -3.91 -22.29 -3.58
CA MET A 16 -3.65 -20.86 -3.77
C MET A 16 -4.85 -20.14 -4.39
N GLY A 17 -5.15 -18.93 -3.92
CA GLY A 17 -6.23 -18.11 -4.45
C GLY A 17 -7.61 -18.59 -4.04
N GLU A 18 -7.78 -19.10 -2.81
CA GLU A 18 -9.07 -19.54 -2.27
C GLU A 18 -9.48 -18.71 -1.05
N ASP A 19 -10.76 -18.36 -0.94
CA ASP A 19 -11.27 -17.63 0.23
C ASP A 19 -11.27 -18.54 1.46
N LEU A 20 -10.60 -18.11 2.52
CA LEU A 20 -10.45 -18.80 3.81
C LEU A 20 -11.65 -18.54 4.73
N THR A 21 -12.24 -17.35 4.59
CA THR A 21 -13.36 -16.87 5.40
C THR A 21 -14.49 -16.41 4.49
N ARG A 22 -15.73 -16.54 4.98
CA ARG A 22 -16.84 -15.72 4.48
C ARG A 22 -16.58 -14.22 4.76
N PRO A 23 -17.35 -13.28 4.20
CA PRO A 23 -17.25 -11.87 4.57
C PRO A 23 -17.54 -11.67 6.06
N LEU A 24 -16.49 -11.39 6.83
CA LEU A 24 -16.59 -11.24 8.29
C LEU A 24 -17.07 -9.84 8.65
N PRO A 25 -18.10 -9.71 9.50
CA PRO A 25 -18.56 -8.43 9.99
C PRO A 25 -17.56 -7.82 10.98
N PRO A 26 -17.43 -6.47 11.02
CA PRO A 26 -16.66 -5.80 12.05
C PRO A 26 -17.37 -5.91 13.40
N LEU A 27 -16.63 -5.96 14.51
CA LEU A 27 -17.16 -5.73 15.86
C LEU A 27 -17.43 -4.25 16.12
N SER A 28 -16.56 -3.39 15.59
CA SER A 28 -16.67 -1.95 15.70
C SER A 28 -15.92 -1.29 14.56
N PHE A 29 -16.37 -0.13 14.13
CA PHE A 29 -15.73 0.64 13.07
C PHE A 29 -16.15 2.10 13.12
N SER A 30 -15.34 2.96 12.50
CA SER A 30 -15.57 4.39 12.41
C SER A 30 -14.89 4.97 11.17
N LEU A 31 -15.57 5.87 10.45
CA LEU A 31 -14.93 6.69 9.40
C LEU A 31 -13.81 7.55 9.98
N HIS A 32 -12.87 8.01 9.16
CA HIS A 32 -11.99 9.11 9.52
C HIS A 32 -12.78 10.41 9.68
N HIS A 33 -12.30 11.29 10.56
CA HIS A 33 -13.02 12.52 10.88
C HIS A 33 -13.22 13.43 9.66
N SER A 34 -12.20 13.53 8.80
CA SER A 34 -12.23 14.30 7.54
C SER A 34 -13.29 13.82 6.55
N LEU A 35 -13.83 12.61 6.72
CA LEU A 35 -14.78 11.99 5.80
C LEU A 35 -16.22 11.95 6.32
N LEU A 36 -16.48 12.41 7.55
CA LEU A 36 -17.81 12.34 8.16
C LEU A 36 -18.91 13.08 7.39
N LEU A 37 -18.52 14.13 6.65
CA LEU A 37 -19.43 14.95 5.85
C LEU A 37 -19.43 14.61 4.36
N SER A 38 -18.58 13.67 3.91
CA SER A 38 -18.51 13.25 2.51
C SER A 38 -18.89 11.79 2.29
N HIS A 39 -18.83 10.96 3.33
CA HIS A 39 -19.14 9.53 3.27
C HIS A 39 -20.17 9.14 4.33
N CYS A 40 -20.97 8.13 4.02
CA CYS A 40 -21.98 7.57 4.91
C CYS A 40 -21.32 6.91 6.12
N SER A 41 -21.68 7.33 7.34
CA SER A 41 -21.08 6.78 8.57
C SER A 41 -21.39 5.31 8.83
N SER A 42 -22.44 4.77 8.18
CA SER A 42 -22.84 3.36 8.31
C SER A 42 -22.16 2.44 7.29
N CYS A 43 -22.14 2.81 5.99
CA CYS A 43 -21.69 1.93 4.91
C CYS A 43 -20.41 2.39 4.20
N PHE A 44 -19.89 3.56 4.56
CA PHE A 44 -18.69 4.20 3.99
C PHE A 44 -18.80 4.58 2.50
N SER A 45 -19.97 4.43 1.88
CA SER A 45 -20.19 4.90 0.51
C SER A 45 -20.23 6.45 0.47
N PRO A 46 -19.83 7.09 -0.64
CA PRO A 46 -19.99 8.53 -0.82
C PRO A 46 -21.44 8.97 -0.58
N LEU A 47 -21.61 10.14 0.04
CA LEU A 47 -22.94 10.68 0.30
C LEU A 47 -23.62 11.14 -0.99
N PRO A 48 -24.94 10.93 -1.13
CA PRO A 48 -25.71 11.51 -2.21
C PRO A 48 -25.86 13.03 -2.04
N SER A 49 -26.35 13.73 -3.06
CA SER A 49 -26.59 15.17 -3.01
C SER A 49 -27.54 15.62 -1.88
N SER A 50 -28.40 14.72 -1.40
CA SER A 50 -29.29 14.95 -0.25
C SER A 50 -29.07 13.86 0.81
N PRO A 51 -28.09 14.04 1.71
CA PRO A 51 -27.81 13.09 2.78
C PRO A 51 -28.82 13.21 3.93
N LEU A 52 -28.98 12.12 4.69
CA LEU A 52 -29.89 12.06 5.84
C LEU A 52 -29.13 12.23 7.16
N PRO A 53 -29.70 12.97 8.14
CA PRO A 53 -29.13 13.06 9.48
C PRO A 53 -29.44 11.81 10.32
N PRO A 54 -28.86 11.71 11.54
CA PRO A 54 -29.25 10.70 12.51
C PRO A 54 -30.72 10.78 12.90
N ILE A 55 -31.36 9.62 13.03
CA ILE A 55 -32.73 9.49 13.56
C ILE A 55 -32.65 9.32 15.08
N PHE A 56 -33.66 9.81 15.80
CA PHE A 56 -33.74 9.81 17.27
C PHE A 56 -32.71 10.71 17.97
N PRO A 57 -32.65 12.03 17.68
CA PRO A 57 -31.77 12.94 18.41
C PRO A 57 -32.10 12.94 19.91
N PRO A 58 -31.11 13.22 20.80
CA PRO A 58 -31.33 13.28 22.23
C PRO A 58 -32.43 14.29 22.57
N ARG A 59 -33.22 14.00 23.62
CA ARG A 59 -34.39 14.82 24.03
C ARG A 59 -34.08 16.31 24.29
N PHE A 60 -32.81 16.67 24.48
CA PHE A 60 -32.32 18.04 24.63
C PHE A 60 -31.06 18.22 23.78
N PRO A 61 -31.19 18.58 22.50
CA PRO A 61 -30.02 18.88 21.68
C PRO A 61 -29.39 20.20 22.17
N PRO A 62 -28.04 20.31 22.22
CA PRO A 62 -27.41 21.60 22.40
C PRO A 62 -27.87 22.53 21.26
N SER A 63 -28.36 23.72 21.62
CA SER A 63 -28.83 24.72 20.65
C SER A 63 -27.73 25.04 19.63
N ASN A 64 -27.99 24.79 18.34
CA ASN A 64 -27.10 24.97 17.18
C ASN A 64 -26.08 23.86 16.83
N SER A 65 -26.33 22.58 17.10
CA SER A 65 -25.48 21.51 16.54
C SER A 65 -25.95 21.07 15.15
N ASN A 66 -25.26 21.52 14.09
CA ASN A 66 -25.32 20.84 12.79
C ASN A 66 -24.96 19.36 12.97
N PRO A 67 -25.59 18.43 12.22
CA PRO A 67 -25.28 17.01 12.32
C PRO A 67 -23.80 16.77 11.98
N LYS A 68 -23.08 16.13 12.91
CA LYS A 68 -21.66 15.83 12.76
C LYS A 68 -21.39 14.57 11.93
N ILE A 69 -22.43 13.76 11.71
CA ILE A 69 -22.39 12.55 10.88
C ILE A 69 -23.60 12.52 9.95
N LEU A 70 -23.46 11.86 8.81
CA LEU A 70 -24.46 11.80 7.75
C LEU A 70 -24.60 10.38 7.17
N TYR A 71 -25.75 10.12 6.55
CA TYR A 71 -26.09 8.81 5.98
C TYR A 71 -26.60 8.93 4.54
N CYS A 72 -26.33 7.90 3.73
CA CYS A 72 -26.79 7.85 2.33
C CYS A 72 -28.26 7.41 2.18
N SER A 73 -28.84 6.73 3.18
CA SER A 73 -30.19 6.19 3.11
C SER A 73 -30.85 6.06 4.47
N SER A 74 -32.18 5.94 4.49
CA SER A 74 -32.96 5.72 5.72
C SER A 74 -32.55 4.42 6.41
N GLN A 75 -32.23 3.37 5.64
CA GLN A 75 -31.72 2.10 6.18
C GLN A 75 -30.39 2.29 6.92
N CYS A 76 -29.45 3.03 6.35
CA CYS A 76 -28.17 3.34 6.99
C CYS A 76 -28.37 4.17 8.26
N SER A 77 -29.22 5.20 8.21
CA SER A 77 -29.52 6.04 9.36
C SER A 77 -30.21 5.23 10.48
N PHE A 78 -31.18 4.39 10.15
CA PHE A 78 -31.86 3.53 11.12
C PHE A 78 -30.92 2.51 11.76
N SER A 79 -29.98 1.96 11.00
CA SER A 79 -29.05 0.93 11.48
C SER A 79 -27.97 1.48 12.42
N ASP A 80 -27.42 2.67 12.13
CA ASP A 80 -26.26 3.21 12.88
C ASP A 80 -26.62 4.27 13.93
N SER A 81 -27.71 5.03 13.75
CA SER A 81 -28.07 6.11 14.69
C SER A 81 -28.24 5.65 16.15
N PRO A 82 -28.85 4.48 16.46
CA PRO A 82 -28.94 4.01 17.83
C PRO A 82 -27.57 3.86 18.49
N LEU A 83 -26.60 3.24 17.79
CA LEU A 83 -25.24 3.04 18.29
C LEU A 83 -24.47 4.36 18.40
N HIS A 84 -24.66 5.28 17.45
CA HIS A 84 -24.05 6.62 17.51
C HIS A 84 -24.37 7.37 18.81
N PHE A 85 -25.63 7.31 19.26
CA PHE A 85 -26.04 7.95 20.51
C PHE A 85 -25.71 7.09 21.74
N SER A 86 -25.99 5.78 21.70
CA SER A 86 -25.78 4.91 22.86
C SER A 86 -24.31 4.73 23.21
N SER A 87 -23.39 4.81 22.25
CA SER A 87 -21.94 4.71 22.50
C SER A 87 -21.29 5.96 23.11
N ALA A 88 -22.03 7.06 23.24
CA ALA A 88 -21.51 8.39 23.58
C ALA A 88 -20.63 9.05 22.49
N GLU A 89 -20.55 8.47 21.29
CA GLU A 89 -19.84 9.08 20.15
C GLU A 89 -20.35 10.50 19.85
N HIS A 90 -21.66 10.72 19.93
CA HIS A 90 -22.25 12.05 19.76
C HIS A 90 -21.63 13.10 20.69
N HIS A 91 -21.48 12.78 21.97
CA HIS A 91 -20.89 13.69 22.96
C HIS A 91 -19.41 13.90 22.71
N LEU A 92 -18.67 12.87 22.30
CA LEU A 92 -17.26 13.00 21.94
C LEU A 92 -17.07 14.00 20.78
N LEU A 93 -17.91 13.93 19.74
CA LEU A 93 -17.87 14.87 18.62
C LEU A 93 -18.28 16.30 18.99
N CYS A 94 -19.01 16.49 20.09
CA CYS A 94 -19.30 17.81 20.65
C CYS A 94 -18.15 18.37 21.50
N LEU A 95 -17.37 17.49 22.16
CA LEU A 95 -16.26 17.87 23.03
C LEU A 95 -14.98 18.25 22.25
N LEU A 96 -14.74 17.61 21.11
CA LEU A 96 -13.50 17.80 20.36
C LEU A 96 -13.45 19.15 19.62
N PRO A 97 -12.44 20.01 19.88
CA PRO A 97 -12.15 21.17 19.06
C PRO A 97 -11.84 20.77 17.61
N SER A 98 -12.12 21.64 16.64
CA SER A 98 -11.91 21.35 15.21
C SER A 98 -10.48 20.91 14.85
N ALA A 99 -9.46 21.32 15.62
CA ALA A 99 -8.05 20.95 15.40
C ALA A 99 -7.67 19.59 16.02
N ALA A 100 -8.26 19.20 17.16
CA ALA A 100 -8.01 17.90 17.82
C ALA A 100 -8.88 16.76 17.26
N ALA A 101 -9.80 17.09 16.34
CA ALA A 101 -10.80 16.16 15.85
C ALA A 101 -10.29 15.23 14.74
N ALA A 102 -9.18 15.58 14.07
CA ALA A 102 -8.60 14.83 12.94
C ALA A 102 -8.38 13.33 13.25
N ASP A 103 -8.04 13.00 14.49
CA ASP A 103 -7.65 11.67 14.96
C ASP A 103 -8.72 10.97 15.82
N SER A 104 -9.96 11.43 15.74
CA SER A 104 -11.05 10.90 16.59
C SER A 104 -11.58 9.52 16.19
N SER A 105 -11.16 8.96 15.04
CA SER A 105 -11.69 7.69 14.53
C SER A 105 -11.46 6.53 15.49
N ASP A 106 -10.29 6.44 16.11
CA ASP A 106 -9.96 5.35 17.03
C ASP A 106 -10.77 5.44 18.32
N LEU A 107 -10.92 6.66 18.86
CA LEU A 107 -11.73 6.92 20.05
C LEU A 107 -13.21 6.57 19.79
N ARG A 108 -13.74 6.93 18.62
CA ARG A 108 -15.13 6.61 18.23
C ARG A 108 -15.32 5.12 18.03
N ALA A 109 -14.38 4.43 17.38
CA ALA A 109 -14.40 2.97 17.28
C ALA A 109 -14.30 2.29 18.65
N ALA A 110 -13.52 2.83 19.59
CA ALA A 110 -13.38 2.29 20.93
C ALA A 110 -14.66 2.45 21.77
N LEU A 111 -15.32 3.62 21.68
CA LEU A 111 -16.63 3.86 22.29
C LEU A 111 -17.70 2.90 21.74
N ARG A 112 -17.76 2.74 20.42
CA ARG A 112 -18.67 1.79 19.75
C ARG A 112 -18.38 0.34 20.16
N LEU A 113 -17.10 -0.03 20.37
CA LEU A 113 -16.71 -1.38 20.81
C LEU A 113 -17.19 -1.67 22.25
N LEU A 114 -17.03 -0.72 23.17
CA LEU A 114 -17.49 -0.84 24.56
C LEU A 114 -19.00 -1.03 24.65
N GLU A 115 -19.75 -0.27 23.86
CA GLU A 115 -21.21 -0.34 23.86
C GLU A 115 -21.74 -1.63 23.22
N SER A 116 -21.11 -2.09 22.13
CA SER A 116 -21.52 -3.30 21.43
C SER A 116 -21.26 -4.60 22.22
N ASN A 117 -20.48 -4.53 23.30
CA ASN A 117 -20.14 -5.70 24.11
C ASN A 117 -20.33 -5.46 25.62
N PRO A 118 -21.58 -5.41 26.12
CA PRO A 118 -21.86 -5.06 27.51
C PRO A 118 -21.33 -6.07 28.54
N ALA A 119 -20.98 -7.30 28.12
CA ALA A 119 -20.29 -8.26 28.98
C ALA A 119 -18.88 -7.79 29.39
N THR A 120 -18.27 -6.88 28.63
CA THR A 120 -16.98 -6.25 28.96
C THR A 120 -17.06 -5.35 30.20
N ARG A 121 -18.24 -4.79 30.51
CA ARG A 121 -18.47 -4.01 31.75
C ARG A 121 -18.36 -4.87 33.03
N ARG A 122 -18.40 -6.20 32.91
CA ARG A 122 -18.37 -7.15 34.04
C ARG A 122 -17.07 -7.97 34.13
N SER A 123 -16.18 -7.85 33.15
CA SER A 123 -14.90 -8.58 33.11
C SER A 123 -13.82 -7.76 33.80
N SER A 124 -13.21 -8.31 34.85
CA SER A 124 -12.07 -7.71 35.56
C SER A 124 -10.75 -7.80 34.78
N SER A 125 -10.71 -8.52 33.65
CA SER A 125 -9.49 -8.66 32.86
C SER A 125 -9.36 -7.55 31.83
N VAL A 126 -8.56 -6.53 32.15
CA VAL A 126 -8.19 -5.42 31.25
C VAL A 126 -7.33 -5.88 30.06
N SER A 127 -6.82 -7.11 30.10
CA SER A 127 -5.94 -7.64 29.05
C SER A 127 -6.66 -8.02 27.75
N ARG A 128 -7.97 -8.30 27.80
CA ARG A 128 -8.78 -8.59 26.60
C ARG A 128 -10.17 -7.99 26.66
N ILE A 129 -10.57 -7.37 25.56
CA ILE A 129 -11.93 -6.83 25.34
C ILE A 129 -12.50 -7.54 24.12
N ALA A 130 -13.69 -8.14 24.23
CA ALA A 130 -14.29 -8.88 23.12
C ALA A 130 -13.37 -9.98 22.54
N GLY A 131 -12.46 -10.56 23.36
CA GLY A 131 -11.47 -11.55 22.92
C GLY A 131 -10.25 -10.97 22.20
N LEU A 132 -10.20 -9.66 22.00
CA LEU A 132 -9.10 -8.91 21.40
C LEU A 132 -8.05 -8.58 22.43
N SER A 133 -6.78 -8.63 22.07
CA SER A 133 -5.67 -8.25 22.95
C SER A 133 -5.67 -6.72 23.12
N THR A 134 -5.61 -6.22 24.35
CA THR A 134 -5.52 -4.77 24.58
C THR A 134 -4.09 -4.26 24.53
N ASN A 135 -3.09 -5.09 24.87
CA ASN A 135 -1.69 -4.66 25.04
C ASN A 135 -1.51 -3.44 25.96
N LEU A 136 -2.48 -3.15 26.83
CA LEU A 136 -2.49 -1.92 27.64
C LEU A 136 -1.21 -1.77 28.46
N HIS A 137 -0.75 -2.84 29.12
CA HIS A 137 0.47 -2.81 29.94
C HIS A 137 1.76 -2.53 29.13
N LYS A 138 1.76 -2.78 27.81
CA LYS A 138 2.89 -2.52 26.92
C LYS A 138 2.83 -1.13 26.30
N LEU A 139 1.62 -0.62 26.05
CA LEU A 139 1.38 0.69 25.44
C LEU A 139 1.35 1.83 26.48
N ALA A 140 0.93 1.54 27.72
CA ALA A 140 0.83 2.54 28.78
C ALA A 140 2.14 2.75 29.55
N ASN A 141 3.04 1.76 29.55
CA ASN A 141 4.37 1.82 30.17
C ASN A 141 5.47 2.02 29.11
N ASP A 142 5.11 2.61 27.98
CA ASP A 142 6.04 2.83 26.89
C ASP A 142 7.09 3.88 27.22
N ASP A 143 8.32 3.70 26.72
CA ASP A 143 9.39 4.70 26.82
C ASP A 143 9.08 5.92 25.92
N GLU A 144 8.19 5.76 24.92
CA GLU A 144 7.66 6.86 24.11
C GLU A 144 6.51 7.58 24.83
N GLU A 145 6.85 8.67 25.53
CA GLU A 145 5.92 9.47 26.32
C GLU A 145 4.70 9.99 25.52
N GLU A 146 4.86 10.19 24.20
CA GLU A 146 3.81 10.68 23.30
C GLU A 146 2.65 9.68 23.13
N VAL A 147 2.95 8.41 22.86
CA VAL A 147 1.92 7.37 22.66
C VAL A 147 1.14 7.16 23.95
N ALA A 148 1.84 7.08 25.09
CA ALA A 148 1.22 6.95 26.39
C ALA A 148 0.37 8.18 26.74
N ALA A 149 0.82 9.39 26.43
CA ALA A 149 0.06 10.61 26.61
C ALA A 149 -1.23 10.62 25.77
N ARG A 150 -1.13 10.27 24.48
CA ARG A 150 -2.28 10.18 23.57
C ARG A 150 -3.33 9.17 24.06
N ILE A 151 -2.90 8.03 24.59
CA ILE A 151 -3.82 7.04 25.17
C ILE A 151 -4.53 7.61 26.41
N ARG A 152 -3.79 8.27 27.32
CA ARG A 152 -4.38 8.89 28.51
C ARG A 152 -5.38 9.99 28.16
N ASP A 153 -5.02 10.88 27.24
CA ASP A 153 -5.90 11.97 26.80
C ASP A 153 -7.14 11.45 26.07
N GLY A 154 -6.97 10.44 25.20
CA GLY A 154 -8.08 9.77 24.54
C GLY A 154 -9.03 9.08 25.51
N ALA A 155 -8.48 8.39 26.52
CA ALA A 155 -9.27 7.73 27.56
C ALA A 155 -10.09 8.74 28.39
N ARG A 156 -9.48 9.87 28.79
CA ARG A 156 -10.17 10.97 29.47
C ARG A 156 -11.31 11.54 28.63
N ALA A 157 -11.08 11.79 27.35
CA ALA A 157 -12.09 12.31 26.44
C ALA A 157 -13.27 11.33 26.26
N MET A 158 -12.98 10.03 26.14
CA MET A 158 -13.99 8.98 26.07
C MET A 158 -14.81 8.85 27.36
N ALA A 159 -14.15 8.90 28.53
CA ALA A 159 -14.83 8.86 29.82
C ALA A 159 -15.71 10.10 30.04
N ALA A 160 -15.23 11.30 29.69
CA ALA A 160 -16.02 12.53 29.72
C ALA A 160 -17.27 12.44 28.82
N ALA A 161 -17.13 11.93 27.59
CA ALA A 161 -18.26 11.73 26.69
C ALA A 161 -19.32 10.78 27.27
N ARG A 162 -18.89 9.67 27.88
CA ARG A 162 -19.79 8.70 28.53
C ARG A 162 -20.52 9.30 29.75
N ARG A 163 -19.83 10.05 30.60
CA ARG A 163 -20.46 10.77 31.74
C ARG A 163 -21.54 11.76 31.27
N MET A 164 -21.27 12.49 30.18
CA MET A 164 -22.28 13.40 29.59
C MET A 164 -23.53 12.65 29.10
N ARG A 165 -23.36 11.46 28.51
CA ARG A 165 -24.46 10.60 28.07
C ARG A 165 -25.29 10.11 29.26
N ASP A 166 -24.60 9.56 30.27
CA ASP A 166 -25.24 8.90 31.42
C ASP A 166 -25.79 9.92 32.44
N ARG A 167 -25.40 11.20 32.32
CA ARG A 167 -25.74 12.29 33.26
C ARG A 167 -25.28 11.96 34.68
N ASP A 168 -24.19 11.20 34.77
CA ASP A 168 -23.67 10.69 36.03
C ASP A 168 -22.79 11.74 36.72
N CYS A 169 -23.05 11.95 38.01
CA CYS A 169 -22.26 12.78 38.93
C CYS A 169 -21.57 11.88 39.97
N SER A 170 -21.04 10.74 39.55
CA SER A 170 -20.36 9.79 40.46
C SER A 170 -19.00 10.35 40.94
N GLY A 171 -18.56 9.90 42.12
CA GLY A 171 -17.34 10.41 42.78
C GLY A 171 -16.02 9.89 42.16
N GLU A 172 -14.89 10.45 42.62
CA GLU A 172 -13.53 10.26 42.07
C GLU A 172 -13.10 8.79 41.84
N GLU A 173 -13.55 7.84 42.68
CA GLU A 173 -13.22 6.41 42.52
C GLU A 173 -13.84 5.78 41.26
N SER A 174 -15.03 6.23 40.85
CA SER A 174 -15.69 5.80 39.62
C SER A 174 -15.00 6.37 38.37
N GLU A 175 -14.30 7.50 38.50
CA GLU A 175 -13.62 8.15 37.39
C GLU A 175 -12.40 7.35 36.92
N GLY A 176 -11.62 6.83 37.87
CA GLY A 176 -10.44 6.01 37.57
C GLY A 176 -10.79 4.70 36.86
N GLU A 177 -11.89 4.04 37.24
CA GLU A 177 -12.34 2.80 36.60
C GLU A 177 -12.86 3.03 35.16
N GLU A 178 -13.61 4.11 34.92
CA GLU A 178 -14.10 4.45 33.59
C GLU A 178 -12.95 4.82 32.63
N GLU A 179 -11.97 5.59 33.10
CA GLU A 179 -10.78 5.93 32.33
C GLU A 179 -9.94 4.69 32.03
N ALA A 180 -9.74 3.79 32.99
CA ALA A 180 -9.02 2.54 32.76
C ALA A 180 -9.71 1.65 31.71
N MET A 181 -11.04 1.55 31.77
CA MET A 181 -11.84 0.81 30.78
C MET A 181 -11.77 1.46 29.39
N ALA A 182 -11.83 2.79 29.32
CA ALA A 182 -11.69 3.55 28.08
C ALA A 182 -10.29 3.38 27.46
N ALA A 183 -9.23 3.46 28.28
CA ALA A 183 -7.86 3.21 27.85
C ALA A 183 -7.68 1.80 27.29
N ALA A 184 -8.24 0.79 27.97
CA ALA A 184 -8.19 -0.59 27.51
C ALA A 184 -8.90 -0.79 26.17
N ALA A 185 -10.07 -0.16 25.97
CA ALA A 185 -10.81 -0.21 24.71
C ALA A 185 -10.08 0.50 23.58
N LEU A 186 -9.50 1.67 23.86
CA LEU A 186 -8.67 2.39 22.89
C LEU A 186 -7.46 1.55 22.48
N CYS A 187 -6.75 0.96 23.44
CA CYS A 187 -5.61 0.09 23.15
C CYS A 187 -6.03 -1.18 22.38
N ALA A 188 -7.24 -1.71 22.62
CA ALA A 188 -7.79 -2.80 21.82
C ALA A 188 -8.00 -2.39 20.35
N VAL A 189 -8.51 -1.18 20.10
CA VAL A 189 -8.64 -0.64 18.74
C VAL A 189 -7.28 -0.41 18.11
N LEU A 190 -6.33 0.23 18.80
CA LEU A 190 -4.99 0.50 18.27
C LEU A 190 -4.24 -0.79 17.92
N THR A 191 -4.39 -1.83 18.74
CA THR A 191 -3.70 -3.12 18.55
C THR A 191 -4.34 -3.98 17.45
N ASN A 192 -5.66 -3.94 17.28
CA ASN A 192 -6.41 -4.88 16.41
C ASN A 192 -7.08 -4.20 15.21
N GLY A 193 -6.96 -2.88 15.10
CA GLY A 193 -7.58 -2.06 14.08
C GLY A 193 -6.98 -2.30 12.70
N VAL A 194 -7.87 -2.42 11.73
CA VAL A 194 -7.55 -2.51 10.31
C VAL A 194 -8.01 -1.23 9.64
N GLU A 195 -7.12 -0.63 8.85
CA GLU A 195 -7.48 0.49 8.00
C GLU A 195 -8.43 0.03 6.89
N VAL A 196 -9.58 0.70 6.80
CA VAL A 196 -10.60 0.47 5.79
C VAL A 196 -10.23 1.26 4.56
N GLN A 197 -9.51 0.63 3.65
CA GLN A 197 -9.15 1.25 2.37
C GLN A 197 -10.17 0.87 1.29
N VAL A 198 -10.56 1.85 0.48
CA VAL A 198 -11.32 1.60 -0.75
C VAL A 198 -10.40 1.45 -1.94
N LYS A 199 -10.91 0.74 -2.93
CA LYS A 199 -10.59 0.76 -4.35
C LYS A 199 -9.35 1.60 -4.73
N SER A 200 -9.43 2.93 -4.68
CA SER A 200 -8.34 3.85 -5.04
C SER A 200 -7.12 3.92 -4.10
N GLY A 201 -6.94 2.98 -3.15
CA GLY A 201 -5.89 3.04 -2.11
C GLY A 201 -6.13 4.10 -1.02
N ARG A 202 -7.31 4.75 -1.02
CA ARG A 202 -7.66 5.78 -0.04
C ARG A 202 -8.18 5.14 1.24
N THR A 203 -7.58 5.48 2.38
CA THR A 203 -8.10 5.10 3.70
C THR A 203 -9.36 5.88 4.05
N LEU A 204 -10.44 5.17 4.38
CA LEU A 204 -11.75 5.73 4.75
C LEU A 204 -12.02 5.75 6.25
N GLY A 205 -11.40 4.85 7.01
CA GLY A 205 -11.62 4.75 8.45
C GLY A 205 -10.92 3.54 9.06
N VAL A 206 -11.30 3.21 10.30
CA VAL A 206 -10.78 2.07 11.06
C VAL A 206 -11.90 1.08 11.35
N ALA A 207 -11.60 -0.21 11.28
CA ALA A 207 -12.49 -1.30 11.67
C ALA A 207 -11.75 -2.37 12.48
N VAL A 208 -12.46 -2.97 13.44
CA VAL A 208 -11.95 -4.03 14.29
C VAL A 208 -12.83 -5.26 14.09
N TYR A 209 -12.22 -6.44 13.97
CA TYR A 209 -12.91 -7.70 13.69
C TYR A 209 -12.77 -8.65 14.88
N GLY A 210 -13.74 -9.53 15.10
CA GLY A 210 -13.86 -10.24 16.38
C GLY A 210 -12.94 -11.42 16.60
N GLY A 211 -12.85 -11.84 17.88
CA GLY A 211 -12.19 -13.07 18.29
C GLY A 211 -12.94 -14.30 17.76
N GLY A 212 -12.19 -15.19 17.09
CA GLY A 212 -12.72 -16.28 16.28
C GLY A 212 -12.89 -15.93 14.79
N GLY A 213 -12.49 -14.73 14.38
CA GLY A 213 -12.46 -14.24 13.01
C GLY A 213 -11.06 -13.76 12.58
N PHE A 214 -10.96 -12.52 12.09
CA PHE A 214 -9.75 -11.97 11.48
C PHE A 214 -8.65 -11.59 12.50
N SER A 215 -8.99 -10.98 13.63
CA SER A 215 -7.99 -10.46 14.59
C SER A 215 -7.22 -11.52 15.39
N TRP A 216 -7.43 -12.81 15.10
CA TRP A 216 -6.61 -13.92 15.62
C TRP A 216 -5.65 -14.51 14.57
N ILE A 217 -5.61 -13.94 13.36
CA ILE A 217 -4.66 -14.32 12.31
C ILE A 217 -3.36 -13.55 12.57
N ASN A 218 -2.29 -14.26 12.92
CA ASN A 218 -1.02 -13.66 13.30
C ASN A 218 -0.25 -13.08 12.10
N HIS A 219 0.78 -12.31 12.45
CA HIS A 219 1.71 -11.77 11.48
C HIS A 219 2.77 -12.78 11.03
N SER A 220 3.11 -12.75 9.74
CA SER A 220 4.38 -13.26 9.22
C SER A 220 4.91 -12.28 8.18
N CYS A 221 6.24 -12.19 8.05
CA CYS A 221 6.89 -11.44 6.96
C CYS A 221 7.05 -12.27 5.67
N SER A 222 6.61 -13.53 5.72
CA SER A 222 6.44 -14.43 4.58
C SER A 222 5.04 -15.08 4.68
N PRO A 223 3.95 -14.28 4.65
CA PRO A 223 2.61 -14.80 4.92
C PRO A 223 2.13 -15.78 3.84
N ASN A 224 1.16 -16.60 4.22
CA ASN A 224 0.46 -17.54 3.33
C ASN A 224 -0.96 -17.08 2.96
N ALA A 225 -1.45 -16.00 3.58
CA ALA A 225 -2.72 -15.37 3.27
C ALA A 225 -2.60 -13.83 3.16
N CYS A 226 -3.56 -13.23 2.47
CA CYS A 226 -3.82 -11.80 2.50
C CYS A 226 -5.32 -11.56 2.73
N TYR A 227 -5.74 -10.30 2.80
CA TYR A 227 -7.15 -9.95 2.98
C TYR A 227 -7.58 -8.81 2.08
N ARG A 228 -8.89 -8.71 1.89
CA ARG A 228 -9.54 -7.60 1.20
C ARG A 228 -10.74 -7.11 1.99
N ILE A 229 -11.08 -5.85 1.78
CA ILE A 229 -12.25 -5.22 2.38
C ILE A 229 -13.33 -5.05 1.31
N SER A 230 -14.57 -5.37 1.67
CA SER A 230 -15.76 -5.23 0.83
C SER A 230 -16.76 -4.31 1.52
N LEU A 231 -17.22 -3.29 0.80
CA LEU A 231 -18.28 -2.39 1.26
C LEU A 231 -19.66 -2.89 0.81
N HIS A 232 -20.71 -2.51 1.55
CA HIS A 232 -22.08 -2.95 1.26
C HIS A 232 -22.55 -2.59 -0.15
N SER A 233 -22.11 -1.45 -0.70
CA SER A 233 -22.39 -1.06 -2.07
C SER A 233 -21.83 -2.02 -3.11
N ASP A 234 -20.72 -2.71 -2.83
CA ASP A 234 -20.13 -3.69 -3.74
C ASP A 234 -20.89 -5.02 -3.75
N LEU A 235 -21.52 -5.37 -2.62
CA LEU A 235 -22.29 -6.61 -2.47
C LEU A 235 -23.65 -6.54 -3.18
N GLN A 236 -24.22 -5.35 -3.36
CA GLN A 236 -25.50 -5.16 -4.07
C GLN A 236 -25.37 -5.23 -5.59
N THR A 237 -24.23 -4.80 -6.15
CA THR A 237 -23.97 -4.82 -7.60
C THR A 237 -23.69 -6.22 -8.14
N THR A 238 -23.25 -7.14 -7.27
CA THR A 238 -23.07 -8.55 -7.61
C THR A 238 -24.37 -9.31 -7.38
N SER A 239 -25.22 -9.40 -8.40
CA SER A 239 -26.50 -10.13 -8.41
C SER A 239 -26.39 -11.68 -8.31
N PHE A 240 -25.28 -12.19 -7.76
CA PHE A 240 -25.02 -13.61 -7.53
C PHE A 240 -24.61 -13.86 -6.07
N LEU A 241 -25.57 -13.76 -5.16
CA LEU A 241 -25.42 -14.03 -3.72
C LEU A 241 -26.29 -15.22 -3.24
N PRO A 242 -26.13 -16.47 -3.75
CA PRO A 242 -26.64 -17.62 -2.99
C PRO A 242 -25.59 -18.41 -2.17
N ASP A 243 -24.30 -18.45 -2.56
CA ASP A 243 -23.39 -19.47 -2.00
C ASP A 243 -22.28 -18.99 -1.04
N HIS A 244 -22.01 -17.68 -0.94
CA HIS A 244 -20.90 -17.17 -0.10
C HIS A 244 -21.26 -16.86 1.36
N GLU A 245 -22.54 -16.66 1.69
CA GLU A 245 -22.96 -16.45 3.09
C GLU A 245 -23.09 -17.76 3.88
N THR A 246 -23.25 -18.89 3.17
CA THR A 246 -23.40 -20.24 3.72
C THR A 246 -22.11 -21.06 3.73
N ALA A 247 -21.05 -20.59 3.06
CA ALA A 247 -19.75 -21.25 3.04
C ALA A 247 -19.13 -21.27 4.45
N ALA A 248 -18.84 -22.48 4.94
CA ALA A 248 -18.18 -22.69 6.23
C ALA A 248 -16.77 -22.07 6.22
N MET A 249 -16.31 -21.58 7.39
CA MET A 249 -14.92 -21.15 7.52
C MET A 249 -13.98 -22.33 7.28
N ARG A 250 -12.96 -22.09 6.45
CA ARG A 250 -11.91 -23.06 6.14
C ARG A 250 -10.71 -22.92 7.07
N ILE A 251 -10.77 -21.94 7.96
CA ILE A 251 -9.84 -21.75 9.08
C ILE A 251 -10.57 -21.91 10.40
N VAL A 252 -9.85 -22.40 11.39
CA VAL A 252 -10.37 -22.63 12.75
C VAL A 252 -9.40 -22.08 13.79
N PRO A 253 -9.92 -21.59 14.94
CA PRO A 253 -9.05 -21.19 16.04
C PRO A 253 -8.37 -22.41 16.66
N CYS A 254 -7.15 -22.24 17.17
CA CYS A 254 -6.45 -23.30 17.90
C CYS A 254 -7.15 -23.71 19.21
N CYS A 255 -7.98 -22.82 19.78
CA CYS A 255 -8.74 -23.09 20.99
C CYS A 255 -10.26 -23.04 20.73
N ASN A 256 -11.01 -23.96 21.35
CA ASN A 256 -12.47 -24.00 21.29
C ASN A 256 -13.08 -22.84 22.10
N LYS A 257 -13.19 -21.65 21.50
CA LYS A 257 -13.93 -20.52 22.08
C LYS A 257 -14.97 -20.02 21.10
N GLU A 258 -16.14 -19.70 21.63
CA GLU A 258 -17.29 -19.24 20.85
C GLU A 258 -16.98 -17.96 20.08
N THR A 259 -17.40 -17.94 18.82
CA THR A 259 -17.38 -16.77 17.93
C THR A 259 -18.38 -15.73 18.39
N GLN A 260 -17.94 -14.47 18.52
CA GLN A 260 -18.82 -13.35 18.83
C GLN A 260 -19.60 -12.88 17.59
N CYS A 261 -20.81 -12.36 17.84
CA CYS A 261 -21.66 -11.78 16.81
C CYS A 261 -21.18 -10.35 16.48
N GLY A 262 -20.81 -10.06 15.24
CA GLY A 262 -20.40 -8.73 14.77
C GLY A 262 -21.56 -7.86 14.26
N CYS A 263 -21.29 -6.63 13.87
CA CYS A 263 -22.27 -5.68 13.34
C CYS A 263 -22.93 -6.21 12.05
N SER A 264 -24.25 -6.08 11.95
CA SER A 264 -24.99 -6.47 10.74
C SER A 264 -24.69 -5.59 9.52
N TYR A 265 -24.02 -4.45 9.70
CA TYR A 265 -23.63 -3.49 8.66
C TYR A 265 -22.13 -3.11 8.78
N GLY A 266 -21.63 -2.27 7.87
CA GLY A 266 -20.23 -1.83 7.85
C GLY A 266 -19.28 -2.64 6.97
N PRO A 267 -17.98 -2.28 6.94
CA PRO A 267 -16.97 -2.87 6.06
C PRO A 267 -16.67 -4.33 6.42
N ARG A 268 -16.85 -5.24 5.45
CA ARG A 268 -16.60 -6.68 5.63
C ARG A 268 -15.18 -7.03 5.22
N ILE A 269 -14.54 -7.97 5.93
CA ILE A 269 -13.21 -8.48 5.59
C ILE A 269 -13.29 -9.92 5.10
N ILE A 270 -12.54 -10.23 4.04
CA ILE A 270 -12.41 -11.57 3.48
C ILE A 270 -10.92 -11.91 3.42
N VAL A 271 -10.55 -13.06 3.97
CA VAL A 271 -9.17 -13.58 3.95
C VAL A 271 -9.04 -14.59 2.83
N ARG A 272 -7.94 -14.54 2.08
CA ARG A 272 -7.68 -15.39 0.91
C ARG A 272 -6.26 -15.94 0.95
N SER A 273 -6.07 -17.19 0.51
CA SER A 273 -4.75 -17.81 0.40
C SER A 273 -3.94 -17.22 -0.77
N ILE A 274 -2.67 -16.93 -0.52
CA ILE A 274 -1.68 -16.54 -1.54
C ILE A 274 -0.57 -17.58 -1.72
N LYS A 275 -0.55 -18.59 -0.85
CA LYS A 275 0.26 -19.80 -0.94
C LYS A 275 -0.65 -20.99 -0.63
N ARG A 276 -0.22 -22.20 -0.98
CA ARG A 276 -0.88 -23.44 -0.54
C ARG A 276 -0.79 -23.53 0.99
N ILE A 277 -1.88 -23.91 1.65
CA ILE A 277 -1.97 -24.04 3.11
C ILE A 277 -2.29 -25.50 3.46
N GLN A 278 -1.44 -26.14 4.23
CA GLN A 278 -1.67 -27.50 4.70
C GLN A 278 -2.70 -27.54 5.83
N LYS A 279 -3.39 -28.68 5.98
CA LYS A 279 -4.26 -28.91 7.12
C LYS A 279 -3.47 -28.78 8.44
N GLY A 280 -3.94 -27.90 9.32
CA GLY A 280 -3.33 -27.61 10.61
C GLY A 280 -2.18 -26.59 10.56
N GLU A 281 -1.77 -26.13 9.38
CA GLU A 281 -0.80 -25.04 9.21
C GLU A 281 -1.38 -23.73 9.75
N GLU A 282 -0.54 -22.91 10.38
CA GLU A 282 -0.93 -21.58 10.84
C GLU A 282 -1.19 -20.66 9.65
N VAL A 283 -2.31 -19.95 9.70
CA VAL A 283 -2.64 -18.91 8.72
C VAL A 283 -2.09 -17.58 9.22
N THR A 284 -1.31 -16.92 8.36
CA THR A 284 -0.65 -15.65 8.68
C THR A 284 -0.86 -14.62 7.58
N VAL A 285 -0.90 -13.34 7.96
CA VAL A 285 -0.98 -12.18 7.06
C VAL A 285 0.16 -11.19 7.33
N ALA A 286 0.41 -10.26 6.42
CA ALA A 286 1.32 -9.15 6.68
C ALA A 286 0.59 -8.03 7.45
N TYR A 287 1.25 -7.45 8.47
CA TYR A 287 0.77 -6.30 9.25
C TYR A 287 1.56 -5.01 8.90
N THR A 288 2.67 -5.16 8.19
CA THR A 288 3.59 -4.10 7.75
C THR A 288 3.94 -4.37 6.29
N ASP A 289 4.56 -3.40 5.62
CA ASP A 289 5.06 -3.55 4.27
C ASP A 289 6.21 -4.58 4.20
N LEU A 290 6.13 -5.48 3.22
CA LEU A 290 7.11 -6.54 3.01
C LEU A 290 8.30 -6.10 2.16
N LEU A 291 8.20 -4.96 1.47
CA LEU A 291 9.27 -4.32 0.68
C LEU A 291 10.21 -3.46 1.52
N GLN A 292 10.28 -3.75 2.82
CA GLN A 292 11.14 -3.10 3.79
C GLN A 292 12.14 -4.06 4.42
N PRO A 293 13.27 -3.53 4.91
CA PRO A 293 14.31 -4.29 5.59
C PRO A 293 13.83 -4.88 6.91
N LYS A 294 14.58 -5.87 7.44
CA LYS A 294 14.17 -6.60 8.64
C LYS A 294 14.02 -5.67 9.85
N SER A 295 14.97 -4.75 10.03
CA SER A 295 14.99 -3.80 11.14
C SER A 295 13.76 -2.88 11.13
N VAL A 296 13.43 -2.30 9.97
CA VAL A 296 12.25 -1.41 9.82
C VAL A 296 10.96 -2.19 10.03
N ARG A 297 10.81 -3.38 9.43
CA ARG A 297 9.64 -4.25 9.67
C ARG A 297 9.47 -4.58 11.16
N GLN A 298 10.56 -4.90 11.87
CA GLN A 298 10.49 -5.19 13.30
C GLN A 298 10.18 -3.93 14.13
N SER A 299 10.68 -2.76 13.72
CA SER A 299 10.37 -1.48 14.34
C SER A 299 8.89 -1.13 14.22
N ASP A 300 8.30 -1.24 13.03
CA ASP A 300 6.87 -1.02 12.77
C ASP A 300 5.98 -1.94 13.58
N LEU A 301 6.36 -3.22 13.66
CA LEU A 301 5.62 -4.21 14.44
C LEU A 301 5.73 -3.95 15.94
N TRP A 302 6.89 -3.48 16.39
CA TRP A 302 7.09 -3.11 17.79
C TRP A 302 6.25 -1.89 18.17
N SER A 303 6.33 -0.80 17.40
CA SER A 303 5.64 0.45 17.70
C SER A 303 4.12 0.25 17.80
N LYS A 304 3.53 -0.47 16.84
CA LYS A 304 2.08 -0.68 16.75
C LYS A 304 1.55 -1.89 17.50
N TYR A 305 2.24 -3.02 17.45
CA TYR A 305 1.73 -4.31 17.95
C TYR A 305 2.50 -4.89 19.15
N ARG A 306 3.64 -4.28 19.51
CA ARG A 306 4.41 -4.60 20.73
C ARG A 306 4.93 -6.04 20.77
N PHE A 307 5.41 -6.51 19.61
CA PHE A 307 6.14 -7.77 19.47
C PHE A 307 7.24 -7.65 18.42
N ILE A 308 8.24 -8.51 18.52
CA ILE A 308 9.32 -8.63 17.53
C ILE A 308 9.06 -9.90 16.72
N CYS A 309 8.94 -9.76 15.38
CA CYS A 309 8.69 -10.91 14.53
C CYS A 309 9.89 -11.85 14.46
N CYS A 310 9.63 -13.15 14.64
CA CYS A 310 10.60 -14.24 14.53
C CYS A 310 10.22 -15.28 13.45
N CYS A 311 9.43 -14.89 12.44
CA CYS A 311 9.05 -15.77 11.33
C CYS A 311 10.28 -16.29 10.54
N SER A 312 10.09 -17.28 9.68
CA SER A 312 11.16 -17.90 8.88
C SER A 312 12.03 -16.89 8.13
N ARG A 313 11.44 -15.83 7.56
CA ARG A 313 12.18 -14.73 6.90
C ARG A 313 13.05 -13.95 7.89
N CYS A 314 12.47 -13.50 9.01
CA CYS A 314 13.21 -12.74 10.04
C CYS A 314 14.26 -13.59 10.78
N GLY A 315 14.01 -14.88 10.95
CA GLY A 315 14.91 -15.84 11.62
C GLY A 315 15.99 -16.43 10.71
N SER A 316 15.99 -16.11 9.41
CA SER A 316 16.93 -16.68 8.45
C SER A 316 18.36 -16.19 8.71
N VAL A 317 19.30 -17.14 8.80
CA VAL A 317 20.74 -16.88 8.93
C VAL A 317 21.49 -17.80 7.95
N PRO A 318 22.22 -17.27 6.94
CA PRO A 318 22.37 -15.85 6.61
C PRO A 318 21.04 -15.21 6.13
N PRO A 319 20.92 -13.87 6.14
CA PRO A 319 19.73 -13.21 5.64
C PRO A 319 19.40 -13.64 4.20
N THR A 320 18.10 -13.70 3.88
CA THR A 320 17.62 -14.09 2.55
C THR A 320 18.18 -13.16 1.47
N TYR A 321 18.18 -13.59 0.21
CA TYR A 321 18.60 -12.71 -0.91
C TYR A 321 17.85 -11.37 -0.88
N MET A 322 16.53 -11.43 -0.69
CA MET A 322 15.66 -10.26 -0.59
C MET A 322 16.07 -9.31 0.52
N ASP A 323 16.23 -9.80 1.75
CA ASP A 323 16.56 -8.94 2.89
C ASP A 323 17.95 -8.32 2.75
N ARG A 324 18.90 -9.02 2.10
CA ARG A 324 20.22 -8.46 1.79
C ARG A 324 20.13 -7.28 0.81
N VAL A 325 19.43 -7.45 -0.32
CA VAL A 325 19.38 -6.40 -1.35
C VAL A 325 18.52 -5.20 -0.96
N LEU A 326 17.54 -5.38 -0.07
CA LEU A 326 16.71 -4.29 0.47
C LEU A 326 17.48 -3.34 1.41
N GLU A 327 18.61 -3.80 1.97
CA GLU A 327 19.48 -3.08 2.92
C GLU A 327 20.86 -2.74 2.34
N GLU A 328 21.11 -3.05 1.06
CA GLU A 328 22.43 -2.92 0.46
C GLU A 328 22.76 -1.47 0.08
N ILE A 329 23.82 -0.94 0.70
CA ILE A 329 24.40 0.37 0.43
C ILE A 329 25.86 0.17 0.02
N SER A 330 26.25 0.80 -1.08
CA SER A 330 27.64 0.84 -1.55
C SER A 330 28.33 2.13 -1.12
N VAL A 331 29.62 2.04 -0.78
CA VAL A 331 30.45 3.19 -0.38
C VAL A 331 31.65 3.31 -1.32
N VAL A 332 31.81 4.46 -1.95
CA VAL A 332 33.00 4.78 -2.77
C VAL A 332 34.05 5.46 -1.87
N ASN A 333 35.34 5.13 -2.08
CA ASN A 333 36.52 5.58 -1.30
C ASN A 333 36.73 4.98 0.11
N GLY A 334 36.05 3.88 0.45
CA GLY A 334 36.29 3.13 1.69
C GLY A 334 37.49 2.19 1.59
N ASN A 335 38.61 2.50 2.26
CA ASN A 335 39.65 1.49 2.50
C ASN A 335 39.06 0.39 3.39
N SER A 336 38.93 -0.81 2.84
CA SER A 336 38.19 -1.97 3.38
C SER A 336 38.90 -2.69 4.53
N SER A 337 39.46 -1.95 5.48
CA SER A 337 40.17 -2.50 6.63
C SER A 337 39.85 -1.74 7.92
N SER A 338 38.70 -2.03 8.54
CA SER A 338 38.54 -1.97 10.01
C SER A 338 37.14 -2.41 10.44
N SER A 339 37.05 -2.80 11.70
CA SER A 339 35.88 -3.21 12.49
C SER A 339 34.77 -2.15 12.65
N ASP A 340 34.87 -0.99 12.01
CA ASP A 340 33.89 0.12 12.06
C ASP A 340 32.80 0.07 10.97
N SER A 341 32.77 -0.96 10.13
CA SER A 341 31.86 -1.05 8.98
C SER A 341 30.36 -0.97 9.33
N GLY A 342 29.97 -1.33 10.56
CA GLY A 342 28.59 -1.24 11.04
C GLY A 342 28.16 0.21 11.30
N PHE A 343 29.01 0.99 11.98
CA PHE A 343 28.72 2.38 12.34
C PHE A 343 28.58 3.28 11.11
N TYR A 344 29.43 3.09 10.09
CA TYR A 344 29.32 3.82 8.83
C TYR A 344 28.04 3.48 8.05
N ARG A 345 27.57 2.22 8.11
CA ARG A 345 26.34 1.80 7.45
C ARG A 345 25.11 2.42 8.11
N ASP A 346 25.05 2.42 9.43
CA ASP A 346 23.93 2.99 10.17
C ASP A 346 23.83 4.51 9.92
N LYS A 347 24.97 5.22 9.96
CA LYS A 347 25.03 6.64 9.59
C LYS A 347 24.58 6.89 8.15
N ALA A 348 25.10 6.13 7.19
CA ALA A 348 24.72 6.25 5.78
C ALA A 348 23.22 6.01 5.58
N THR A 349 22.67 4.99 6.22
CA THR A 349 21.24 4.66 6.18
C THR A 349 20.42 5.83 6.70
N GLN A 350 20.77 6.37 7.87
CA GLN A 350 20.05 7.52 8.44
C GLN A 350 20.09 8.75 7.52
N MET A 351 21.26 9.09 6.97
CA MET A 351 21.40 10.23 6.06
C MET A 351 20.57 10.06 4.78
N LEU A 352 20.61 8.87 4.18
CA LEU A 352 19.86 8.55 2.96
C LEU A 352 18.34 8.55 3.22
N THR A 353 17.90 7.95 4.33
CA THR A 353 16.49 7.96 4.75
C THR A 353 16.00 9.40 4.92
N GLN A 354 16.71 10.22 5.70
CA GLN A 354 16.31 11.61 5.93
C GLN A 354 16.22 12.41 4.63
N TYR A 355 17.23 12.33 3.76
CA TYR A 355 17.23 13.07 2.50
C TYR A 355 16.07 12.66 1.57
N ILE A 356 15.79 11.36 1.48
CA ILE A 356 14.70 10.84 0.64
C ILE A 356 13.34 11.21 1.22
N ASP A 357 13.16 11.10 2.54
CA ASP A 357 11.91 11.48 3.20
C ASP A 357 11.63 12.98 3.06
N ASP A 358 12.65 13.83 3.18
CA ASP A 358 12.55 15.27 2.93
C ASP A 358 12.13 15.56 1.48
N ALA A 359 12.71 14.87 0.50
CA ALA A 359 12.33 15.02 -0.91
C ALA A 359 10.89 14.55 -1.20
N ILE A 360 10.45 13.46 -0.57
CA ILE A 360 9.07 12.97 -0.69
C ILE A 360 8.09 13.94 0.00
N SER A 361 8.49 14.55 1.12
CA SER A 361 7.67 15.53 1.84
C SER A 361 7.39 16.79 1.01
N ASP A 362 8.35 17.26 0.20
CA ASP A 362 8.12 18.38 -0.74
C ASP A 362 6.93 18.10 -1.67
N TYR A 363 6.81 16.87 -2.18
CA TYR A 363 5.70 16.45 -3.03
C TYR A 363 4.37 16.37 -2.26
N LEU A 364 4.37 15.72 -1.10
CA LEU A 364 3.13 15.46 -0.35
C LEU A 364 2.57 16.70 0.36
N SER A 365 3.43 17.57 0.88
CA SER A 365 3.05 18.69 1.76
C SER A 365 2.93 20.02 1.02
N ILE A 366 3.89 20.31 0.13
CA ILE A 366 4.00 21.61 -0.56
C ILE A 366 3.41 21.51 -1.98
N GLY A 367 3.25 20.29 -2.50
CA GLY A 367 2.82 20.06 -3.88
C GLY A 367 3.92 20.36 -4.90
N ASP A 368 5.18 20.46 -4.48
CA ASP A 368 6.30 20.73 -5.36
C ASP A 368 6.85 19.43 -5.96
N ALA A 369 6.12 18.93 -6.95
CA ALA A 369 6.48 17.71 -7.67
C ALA A 369 7.81 17.85 -8.43
N GLN A 370 8.17 19.06 -8.87
CA GLN A 370 9.40 19.28 -9.64
C GLN A 370 10.65 19.20 -8.73
N SER A 371 10.64 19.91 -7.59
CA SER A 371 11.72 19.82 -6.59
C SER A 371 11.94 18.37 -6.14
N CYS A 372 10.85 17.65 -5.89
CA CYS A 372 10.89 16.22 -5.53
C CYS A 372 11.61 15.39 -6.61
N CYS A 373 11.24 15.55 -7.88
CA CYS A 373 11.89 14.85 -9.00
C CYS A 373 13.39 15.13 -9.05
N GLU A 374 13.80 16.40 -8.98
CA GLU A 374 15.21 16.80 -9.05
C GLU A 374 16.03 16.22 -7.89
N LYS A 375 15.53 16.29 -6.65
CA LYS A 375 16.22 15.76 -5.47
C LYS A 375 16.39 14.25 -5.52
N LEU A 376 15.34 13.52 -5.90
CA LEU A 376 15.36 12.05 -5.96
C LEU A 376 16.23 11.55 -7.11
N ASP A 377 16.12 12.14 -8.31
CA ASP A 377 17.00 11.78 -9.45
C ASP A 377 18.46 12.07 -9.10
N HIS A 378 18.75 13.16 -8.39
CA HIS A 378 20.10 13.50 -7.96
C HIS A 378 20.71 12.42 -7.06
N VAL A 379 20.02 12.01 -5.98
CA VAL A 379 20.56 11.02 -5.05
C VAL A 379 20.69 9.63 -5.68
N LEU A 380 19.77 9.25 -6.57
CA LEU A 380 19.84 7.99 -7.31
C LEU A 380 20.98 7.98 -8.33
N THR A 381 21.22 9.10 -9.02
CA THR A 381 22.21 9.21 -10.09
C THR A 381 23.63 9.48 -9.59
N ARG A 382 23.79 10.20 -8.48
CA ARG A 382 25.10 10.70 -7.99
C ARG A 382 25.48 10.19 -6.60
N GLY A 383 24.57 9.52 -5.90
CA GLY A 383 24.74 9.16 -4.50
C GLY A 383 24.70 10.38 -3.57
N LEU A 384 24.80 10.13 -2.27
CA LEU A 384 24.81 11.16 -1.24
C LEU A 384 26.22 11.30 -0.64
N PRO A 385 26.88 12.46 -0.75
CA PRO A 385 28.18 12.69 -0.12
C PRO A 385 28.06 12.90 1.39
N ASP A 386 29.04 12.41 2.15
CA ASP A 386 29.20 12.70 3.58
C ASP A 386 30.01 13.99 3.77
N GLU A 387 29.31 15.13 3.82
CA GLU A 387 29.93 16.46 3.98
C GLU A 387 30.30 16.80 5.44
N GLN A 388 29.96 15.95 6.42
CA GLN A 388 30.10 16.23 7.86
C GLN A 388 31.48 15.88 8.46
N LEU A 389 32.43 15.35 7.69
CA LEU A 389 33.81 15.17 8.15
C LEU A 389 34.56 16.50 8.01
N GLU A 390 34.62 17.26 9.12
CA GLU A 390 35.28 18.56 9.21
C GLU A 390 36.63 18.59 8.48
N ARG A 391 36.76 19.58 7.60
CA ARG A 391 38.00 19.99 6.95
C ARG A 391 38.95 20.57 8.00
N ASN A 392 39.62 19.72 8.77
CA ASN A 392 40.79 20.14 9.51
C ASN A 392 41.93 20.40 8.51
N GLU A 393 42.40 21.65 8.49
CA GLU A 393 43.45 22.14 7.60
C GLU A 393 44.67 21.21 7.63
N GLY A 394 44.98 20.58 6.48
CA GLY A 394 46.26 19.90 6.25
C GLY A 394 46.20 18.44 5.79
N THR A 395 45.06 17.75 5.90
CA THR A 395 44.93 16.35 5.41
C THR A 395 43.57 16.13 4.78
N SER A 396 43.54 15.96 3.45
CA SER A 396 42.33 15.62 2.69
C SER A 396 41.88 14.19 3.03
N LEU A 397 40.97 14.04 3.99
CA LEU A 397 40.24 12.79 4.19
C LEU A 397 39.32 12.53 2.97
N PRO A 398 39.16 11.27 2.54
CA PRO A 398 38.27 10.95 1.44
C PRO A 398 36.82 11.26 1.81
N THR A 399 36.14 12.05 0.97
CA THR A 399 34.67 12.19 1.03
C THR A 399 34.06 10.85 0.64
N TYR A 400 33.31 10.25 1.56
CA TYR A 400 32.53 9.05 1.28
C TYR A 400 31.27 9.44 0.52
N THR A 401 30.97 8.71 -0.55
CA THR A 401 29.69 8.84 -1.26
C THR A 401 28.91 7.54 -1.10
N TYR A 402 27.70 7.66 -0.58
CA TYR A 402 26.80 6.54 -0.34
C TYR A 402 25.86 6.34 -1.52
N TRP A 403 25.78 5.10 -2.00
CA TRP A 403 24.95 4.71 -3.14
C TRP A 403 23.97 3.63 -2.75
N LEU A 404 22.71 3.84 -3.10
CA LEU A 404 21.68 2.83 -2.92
C LEU A 404 21.79 1.75 -3.99
N HIS A 405 21.64 0.50 -3.58
CA HIS A 405 21.39 -0.58 -4.51
C HIS A 405 20.03 -0.35 -5.23
N PRO A 406 19.83 -0.79 -6.49
CA PRO A 406 18.60 -0.48 -7.23
C PRO A 406 17.36 -1.13 -6.63
N LEU A 407 17.56 -2.25 -5.92
CA LEU A 407 16.52 -2.97 -5.19
C LEU A 407 16.44 -2.58 -3.71
N HIS A 408 17.20 -1.57 -3.27
CA HIS A 408 17.11 -1.07 -1.89
C HIS A 408 15.72 -0.50 -1.62
N HIS A 409 15.18 -0.67 -0.42
CA HIS A 409 13.82 -0.22 -0.09
C HIS A 409 13.60 1.29 -0.34
N LEU A 410 14.59 2.13 0.02
CA LEU A 410 14.55 3.57 -0.29
C LEU A 410 14.55 3.87 -1.81
N SER A 411 15.23 3.06 -2.62
CA SER A 411 15.17 3.18 -4.09
C SER A 411 13.77 2.86 -4.62
N LEU A 412 13.13 1.81 -4.08
CA LEU A 412 11.75 1.44 -4.45
C LEU A 412 10.76 2.55 -4.07
N ASN A 413 10.92 3.16 -2.89
CA ASN A 413 10.13 4.32 -2.47
C ASN A 413 10.35 5.50 -3.42
N ALA A 414 11.61 5.80 -3.76
CA ALA A 414 11.94 6.86 -4.71
C ALA A 414 11.31 6.61 -6.08
N TYR A 415 11.37 5.38 -6.63
CA TYR A 415 10.73 5.04 -7.90
C TYR A 415 9.22 5.21 -7.86
N THR A 416 8.60 4.80 -6.74
CA THR A 416 7.15 4.98 -6.53
C THR A 416 6.78 6.46 -6.56
N THR A 417 7.53 7.30 -5.85
CA THR A 417 7.31 8.75 -5.81
C THR A 417 7.59 9.39 -7.16
N LEU A 418 8.71 9.07 -7.81
CA LEU A 418 9.10 9.62 -9.12
C LEU A 418 8.07 9.28 -10.21
N ALA A 419 7.56 8.05 -10.23
CA ALA A 419 6.49 7.66 -11.15
C ALA A 419 5.26 8.60 -11.02
N SER A 420 4.86 8.93 -9.80
CA SER A 420 3.73 9.82 -9.53
C SER A 420 4.07 11.29 -9.75
N ALA A 421 5.22 11.77 -9.26
CA ALA A 421 5.63 13.16 -9.34
C ALA A 421 5.84 13.61 -10.79
N TYR A 422 6.52 12.82 -11.63
CA TYR A 422 6.66 13.13 -13.05
C TYR A 422 5.31 13.15 -13.79
N LYS A 423 4.37 12.29 -13.41
CA LYS A 423 3.01 12.28 -13.97
C LYS A 423 2.28 13.58 -13.60
N THR A 424 2.39 14.02 -12.34
CA THR A 424 1.84 15.30 -11.88
C THR A 424 2.45 16.47 -12.63
N CYS A 425 3.79 16.57 -12.70
CA CYS A 425 4.48 17.62 -13.46
C CYS A 425 4.02 17.69 -14.92
N SER A 426 3.90 16.53 -15.58
CA SER A 426 3.39 16.46 -16.96
C SER A 426 1.97 17.01 -17.07
N ASN A 427 1.08 16.66 -16.15
CA ASN A 427 -0.33 17.10 -16.18
C ASN A 427 -0.46 18.60 -15.88
N ASP A 428 0.30 19.11 -14.92
CA ASP A 428 0.28 20.52 -14.54
C ASP A 428 0.79 21.39 -15.71
N MET A 429 1.85 20.96 -16.39
CA MET A 429 2.36 21.62 -17.59
C MET A 429 1.33 21.65 -18.73
N LEU A 430 0.59 20.56 -18.94
CA LEU A 430 -0.49 20.49 -19.93
C LEU A 430 -1.67 21.40 -19.57
N ALA A 431 -2.00 21.53 -18.28
CA ALA A 431 -3.09 22.37 -17.81
C ALA A 431 -2.78 23.87 -17.96
N LEU A 432 -1.51 24.27 -17.80
CA LEU A 432 -1.09 25.67 -17.81
C LEU A 432 -0.88 26.25 -19.22
N PHE A 433 -0.54 25.44 -20.23
CA PHE A 433 -0.07 25.95 -21.53
C PHE A 433 -0.69 25.19 -22.72
N SER A 434 -1.77 25.74 -23.27
CA SER A 434 -2.50 25.17 -24.42
C SER A 434 -1.86 25.45 -25.80
N GLU A 435 -0.88 26.36 -25.94
CA GLU A 435 -0.50 26.92 -27.25
C GLU A 435 1.00 26.90 -27.60
N ALA A 436 1.91 26.49 -26.70
CA ALA A 436 3.37 26.52 -26.94
C ALA A 436 3.98 25.12 -27.22
N ASN A 437 4.61 24.96 -28.39
CA ASN A 437 5.14 23.67 -28.88
C ASN A 437 6.33 23.12 -28.07
N GLU A 438 7.16 23.98 -27.47
CA GLU A 438 8.30 23.56 -26.62
C GLU A 438 7.85 22.93 -25.30
N ASN A 439 6.81 23.50 -24.67
CA ASN A 439 6.28 23.01 -23.39
C ASN A 439 5.58 21.64 -23.53
N LEU A 440 4.98 21.37 -24.70
CA LEU A 440 4.42 20.06 -25.03
C LEU A 440 5.51 18.96 -25.10
N CYS A 441 6.71 19.29 -25.59
CA CYS A 441 7.83 18.35 -25.64
C CYS A 441 8.33 18.00 -24.23
N VAL A 442 8.45 19.01 -23.35
CA VAL A 442 8.87 18.80 -21.95
C VAL A 442 7.83 17.95 -21.20
N ALA A 443 6.54 18.26 -21.34
CA ALA A 443 5.49 17.44 -20.74
C ALA A 443 5.52 16.01 -21.28
N PHE A 444 5.83 15.81 -22.58
CA PHE A 444 5.94 14.47 -23.16
C PHE A 444 7.09 13.68 -22.53
N ASP A 445 8.25 14.32 -22.36
CA ASP A 445 9.42 13.72 -21.74
C ASP A 445 9.18 13.39 -20.26
N MET A 446 8.46 14.24 -19.53
CA MET A 446 8.05 13.97 -18.14
C MET A 446 7.10 12.76 -18.07
N SER A 447 6.07 12.72 -18.91
CA SER A 447 5.14 11.59 -18.99
C SER A 447 5.88 10.28 -19.32
N ARG A 448 6.83 10.34 -20.27
CA ARG A 448 7.68 9.20 -20.64
C ARG A 448 8.52 8.70 -19.47
N THR A 449 9.15 9.61 -18.73
CA THR A 449 9.99 9.30 -17.57
C THR A 449 9.17 8.67 -16.44
N SER A 450 7.96 9.19 -16.18
CA SER A 450 6.98 8.59 -15.26
C SER A 450 6.70 7.12 -15.60
N VAL A 451 6.39 6.83 -16.87
CA VAL A 451 6.11 5.46 -17.34
C VAL A 451 7.32 4.55 -17.17
N ALA A 452 8.52 5.06 -17.42
CA ALA A 452 9.76 4.31 -17.27
C ALA A 452 10.00 3.91 -15.80
N TYR A 453 9.77 4.82 -14.86
CA TYR A 453 9.84 4.51 -13.42
C TYR A 453 8.78 3.51 -12.97
N SER A 454 7.53 3.64 -13.43
CA SER A 454 6.47 2.66 -13.15
C SER A 454 6.85 1.25 -13.62
N LEU A 455 7.46 1.13 -14.79
CA LEU A 455 7.94 -0.16 -15.31
C LEU A 455 9.15 -0.70 -14.55
N LEU A 456 10.13 0.15 -14.22
CA LEU A 456 11.27 -0.26 -13.42
C LEU A 456 10.83 -0.79 -12.05
N LEU A 457 9.87 -0.12 -11.41
CA LEU A 457 9.30 -0.54 -10.13
C LEU A 457 8.57 -1.89 -10.24
N ALA A 458 7.75 -2.07 -11.29
CA ALA A 458 7.09 -3.35 -11.55
C ALA A 458 8.10 -4.48 -11.79
N GLY A 459 9.16 -4.21 -12.56
CA GLY A 459 10.24 -5.17 -12.83
C GLY A 459 11.05 -5.53 -11.59
N ALA A 460 11.48 -4.53 -10.82
CA ALA A 460 12.23 -4.69 -9.57
C ALA A 460 11.44 -5.51 -8.54
N THR A 461 10.17 -5.18 -8.35
CA THR A 461 9.31 -5.89 -7.38
C THR A 461 8.95 -7.29 -7.86
N ASN A 462 8.78 -7.50 -9.18
CA ASN A 462 8.61 -8.84 -9.75
C ASN A 462 9.86 -9.72 -9.57
N HIS A 463 11.06 -9.15 -9.74
CA HIS A 463 12.31 -9.86 -9.46
C HIS A 463 12.38 -10.29 -7.99
N LEU A 464 12.07 -9.39 -7.05
CA LEU A 464 11.98 -9.72 -5.62
C LEU A 464 10.94 -10.82 -5.35
N PHE A 465 9.77 -10.75 -5.99
CA PHE A 465 8.70 -11.74 -5.87
C PHE A 465 9.12 -13.17 -6.26
N GLN A 466 10.07 -13.34 -7.18
CA GLN A 466 10.61 -14.66 -7.50
C GLN A 466 11.33 -15.33 -6.30
N PHE A 467 11.81 -14.54 -5.34
CA PHE A 467 12.48 -15.03 -4.12
C PHE A 467 11.56 -15.05 -2.90
N GLU A 468 10.55 -14.18 -2.83
CA GLU A 468 9.51 -14.22 -1.79
C GLU A 468 8.11 -14.08 -2.43
N PRO A 469 7.41 -15.21 -2.64
CA PRO A 469 6.09 -15.22 -3.26
C PRO A 469 5.01 -14.46 -2.47
N SER A 470 5.23 -14.13 -1.20
CA SER A 470 4.24 -13.34 -0.46
C SER A 470 4.11 -11.89 -0.94
N LEU A 471 5.02 -11.41 -1.80
CA LEU A 471 4.93 -10.09 -2.43
C LEU A 471 3.87 -9.98 -3.53
N ILE A 472 3.14 -11.07 -3.83
CA ILE A 472 2.19 -11.14 -4.94
C ILE A 472 1.19 -9.97 -4.98
N ALA A 473 0.73 -9.47 -3.83
CA ALA A 473 -0.20 -8.35 -3.74
C ALA A 473 0.45 -7.03 -4.20
N SER A 474 1.68 -6.76 -3.78
CA SER A 474 2.44 -5.57 -4.20
C SER A 474 2.75 -5.63 -5.69
N VAL A 475 3.23 -6.79 -6.17
CA VAL A 475 3.55 -7.01 -7.58
C VAL A 475 2.32 -6.86 -8.48
N ALA A 476 1.16 -7.34 -8.05
CA ALA A 476 -0.10 -7.13 -8.77
C ALA A 476 -0.40 -5.63 -8.96
N ASN A 477 -0.29 -4.83 -7.88
CA ASN A 477 -0.52 -3.38 -7.95
C ASN A 477 0.45 -2.68 -8.90
N TYR A 478 1.75 -3.00 -8.82
CA TYR A 478 2.75 -2.35 -9.67
C TYR A 478 2.61 -2.72 -11.14
N TRP A 479 2.26 -3.97 -11.48
CA TRP A 479 1.97 -4.33 -12.87
C TRP A 479 0.72 -3.65 -13.42
N VAL A 480 -0.37 -3.55 -12.64
CA VAL A 480 -1.56 -2.80 -13.05
C VAL A 480 -1.23 -1.33 -13.26
N SER A 481 -0.49 -0.72 -12.33
CA SER A 481 -0.09 0.70 -12.42
C SER A 481 0.82 0.98 -13.62
N ALA A 482 1.80 0.11 -13.89
CA ALA A 482 2.67 0.22 -15.07
C ALA A 482 1.87 0.04 -16.37
N GLY A 483 0.95 -0.92 -16.40
CA GLY A 483 0.09 -1.17 -17.55
C GLY A 483 -0.88 -0.01 -17.85
N GLU A 484 -1.47 0.58 -16.81
CA GLU A 484 -2.29 1.80 -16.91
C GLU A 484 -1.46 2.96 -17.45
N SER A 485 -0.30 3.22 -16.84
CA SER A 485 0.60 4.32 -17.23
C SER A 485 1.04 4.20 -18.69
N LEU A 486 1.45 3.01 -19.13
CA LEU A 486 1.79 2.72 -20.52
C LEU A 486 0.63 2.95 -21.46
N SER A 487 -0.56 2.46 -21.09
CA SER A 487 -1.75 2.57 -21.90
C SER A 487 -2.18 4.03 -22.08
N THR A 488 -2.15 4.81 -21.00
CA THR A 488 -2.42 6.26 -21.03
C THR A 488 -1.38 7.00 -21.89
N PHE A 489 -0.09 6.72 -21.70
CA PHE A 489 0.97 7.34 -22.48
C PHE A 489 0.89 6.99 -23.96
N ALA A 490 0.65 5.72 -24.29
CA ALA A 490 0.48 5.26 -25.66
C ALA A 490 -0.77 5.87 -26.32
N ARG A 491 -1.82 6.23 -25.57
CA ARG A 491 -3.02 6.91 -26.12
C ARG A 491 -2.93 8.43 -26.12
N SER A 492 -1.91 9.01 -25.50
CA SER A 492 -1.76 10.46 -25.38
C SER A 492 -1.88 11.17 -26.74
N SER A 493 -2.55 12.31 -26.76
CA SER A 493 -2.65 13.20 -27.92
C SER A 493 -1.33 13.92 -28.23
N MET A 494 -0.35 13.81 -27.32
CA MET A 494 0.99 14.40 -27.47
C MET A 494 1.84 13.71 -28.54
N TRP A 495 1.43 12.53 -28.99
CA TRP A 495 2.03 11.87 -30.15
C TRP A 495 1.62 12.59 -31.44
N ARG A 496 2.59 12.93 -32.31
CA ARG A 496 2.34 13.63 -33.57
C ARG A 496 1.50 12.85 -34.59
N GLU A 497 1.53 11.52 -34.52
CA GLU A 497 0.77 10.62 -35.40
C GLU A 497 -0.28 9.87 -34.57
N LEU A 498 -1.56 9.94 -34.96
CA LEU A 498 -2.64 9.15 -34.35
C LEU A 498 -2.49 7.66 -34.70
N ILE A 499 -2.64 6.75 -33.73
CA ILE A 499 -2.76 5.32 -34.06
C ILE A 499 -4.11 5.10 -34.76
N PRO A 500 -4.15 4.43 -35.93
CA PRO A 500 -5.41 4.05 -36.54
C PRO A 500 -6.23 3.16 -35.59
N LEU A 501 -7.49 3.51 -35.34
CA LEU A 501 -8.41 2.73 -34.49
C LEU A 501 -8.55 1.25 -34.92
N SER A 502 -8.39 0.97 -36.21
CA SER A 502 -8.32 -0.40 -36.76
C SER A 502 -7.08 -1.18 -36.31
N SER A 503 -5.98 -0.50 -36.01
CA SER A 503 -4.76 -1.12 -35.46
C SER A 503 -4.93 -1.41 -33.97
N LEU A 504 -5.55 -0.50 -33.21
CA LEU A 504 -5.86 -0.71 -31.78
C LEU A 504 -6.79 -1.91 -31.56
N SER A 505 -7.93 -1.96 -32.28
CA SER A 505 -8.89 -3.05 -32.20
C SER A 505 -8.33 -4.41 -32.63
N SER A 506 -7.40 -4.45 -33.61
CA SER A 506 -6.71 -5.68 -33.99
C SER A 506 -5.64 -6.10 -32.99
N ILE A 507 -4.95 -5.15 -32.34
CA ILE A 507 -3.94 -5.44 -31.30
C ILE A 507 -4.57 -6.05 -30.05
N ILE A 508 -5.74 -5.56 -29.63
CA ILE A 508 -6.46 -6.08 -28.45
C ILE A 508 -6.99 -7.49 -28.74
N ARG A 509 -7.53 -7.70 -29.95
CA ARG A 509 -7.99 -9.03 -30.42
C ARG A 509 -6.85 -10.00 -30.73
N HIS A 510 -5.64 -9.52 -30.96
CA HIS A 510 -4.48 -10.38 -31.15
C HIS A 510 -4.04 -10.93 -29.79
N ASN A 511 -4.75 -11.96 -29.35
CA ASN A 511 -4.32 -12.90 -28.34
C ASN A 511 -2.85 -13.24 -28.57
N CYS A 512 -1.98 -12.76 -27.68
CA CYS A 512 -0.56 -13.08 -27.76
C CYS A 512 -0.41 -14.60 -27.66
N LEU A 513 -0.14 -15.24 -28.80
CA LEU A 513 0.00 -16.70 -28.94
C LEU A 513 1.10 -17.26 -28.03
N LYS A 514 2.03 -16.41 -27.58
CA LYS A 514 3.14 -16.77 -26.70
C LYS A 514 2.70 -16.94 -25.24
N CYS A 515 1.80 -16.09 -24.70
CA CYS A 515 1.41 -16.18 -23.29
C CYS A 515 -0.01 -16.60 -22.97
N SER A 516 -0.91 -16.68 -23.96
CA SER A 516 -2.31 -17.11 -23.76
C SER A 516 -3.10 -16.32 -22.69
N LEU A 517 -2.57 -15.19 -22.19
CA LEU A 517 -3.24 -14.37 -21.17
C LEU A 517 -4.55 -13.78 -21.70
N GLY A 518 -4.55 -13.30 -22.95
CA GLY A 518 -5.78 -12.83 -23.62
C GLY A 518 -6.83 -13.95 -23.76
N ASN A 519 -6.43 -15.17 -24.12
CA ASN A 519 -7.34 -16.31 -24.18
C ASN A 519 -7.95 -16.64 -22.80
N LYS A 520 -7.14 -16.59 -21.73
CA LYS A 520 -7.62 -16.84 -20.35
C LYS A 520 -8.52 -15.71 -19.83
N TYR A 521 -8.34 -14.49 -20.34
CA TYR A 521 -9.21 -13.34 -20.10
C TYR A 521 -10.58 -13.55 -20.75
N GLU A 522 -10.60 -13.77 -22.08
CA GLU A 522 -11.84 -13.93 -22.86
C GLU A 522 -12.68 -15.13 -22.42
N THR A 523 -12.03 -16.22 -22.01
CA THR A 523 -12.72 -17.44 -21.54
C THR A 523 -13.15 -17.38 -20.07
N GLY A 524 -12.78 -16.32 -19.33
CA GLY A 524 -12.97 -16.26 -17.88
C GLY A 524 -12.18 -17.34 -17.13
N SER A 525 -11.20 -17.99 -17.77
CA SER A 525 -10.42 -19.09 -17.18
C SER A 525 -9.43 -18.61 -16.11
N PHE A 526 -9.22 -17.30 -15.94
CA PHE A 526 -8.55 -16.76 -14.74
C PHE A 526 -9.30 -17.03 -13.43
N HIS A 527 -10.52 -17.56 -13.51
CA HIS A 527 -11.42 -17.72 -12.38
C HIS A 527 -11.60 -19.18 -11.93
N SER A 528 -10.90 -20.15 -12.54
CA SER A 528 -10.85 -21.53 -12.06
C SER A 528 -9.86 -21.68 -10.90
N GLN A 529 -9.98 -22.79 -10.16
CA GLN A 529 -9.03 -23.15 -9.10
C GLN A 529 -7.60 -23.13 -9.66
N VAL A 530 -6.72 -22.30 -9.08
CA VAL A 530 -5.37 -22.10 -9.60
C VAL A 530 -4.45 -23.16 -9.01
N GLN A 531 -4.02 -24.10 -9.84
CA GLN A 531 -2.93 -24.99 -9.48
C GLN A 531 -1.59 -24.24 -9.55
N TYR A 532 -0.64 -24.59 -8.68
CA TYR A 532 0.67 -23.92 -8.66
C TYR A 532 1.44 -24.07 -9.99
N GLU A 533 1.31 -25.22 -10.65
CA GLU A 533 1.93 -25.47 -11.97
C GLU A 533 1.38 -24.52 -13.04
N ASP A 534 0.07 -24.27 -13.03
CA ASP A 534 -0.56 -23.32 -13.93
C ASP A 534 -0.07 -21.89 -13.69
N PHE A 535 0.12 -21.53 -12.42
CA PHE A 535 0.65 -20.23 -12.03
C PHE A 535 2.08 -20.00 -12.53
N ALA A 536 2.96 -20.96 -12.29
CA ALA A 536 4.36 -20.89 -12.74
C ALA A 536 4.45 -20.80 -14.27
N HIS A 537 3.62 -21.58 -14.98
CA HIS A 537 3.56 -21.54 -16.44
C HIS A 537 3.10 -20.18 -16.96
N VAL A 538 2.00 -19.62 -16.42
CA VAL A 538 1.48 -18.31 -16.83
C VAL A 538 2.51 -17.20 -16.59
N SER A 539 3.16 -17.23 -15.42
CA SER A 539 4.15 -16.22 -15.03
C SER A 539 5.39 -16.25 -15.94
N SER A 540 5.91 -17.45 -16.26
CA SER A 540 7.02 -17.60 -17.19
C SER A 540 6.67 -17.09 -18.58
N LYS A 541 5.51 -17.45 -19.11
CA LYS A 541 5.08 -16.99 -20.44
C LYS A 541 4.84 -15.49 -20.52
N PHE A 542 4.33 -14.89 -19.44
CA PHE A 542 4.22 -13.45 -19.34
C PHE A 542 5.60 -12.77 -19.44
N LEU A 543 6.58 -13.25 -18.68
CA LEU A 543 7.93 -12.68 -18.68
C LEU A 543 8.59 -12.78 -20.06
N ASP A 544 8.43 -13.91 -20.77
CA ASP A 544 8.93 -14.06 -22.14
C ASP A 544 8.36 -12.98 -23.08
N CYS A 545 7.06 -12.69 -22.98
CA CYS A 545 6.39 -11.69 -23.80
C CYS A 545 6.84 -10.27 -23.47
N VAL A 546 6.83 -9.92 -22.18
CA VAL A 546 7.18 -8.58 -21.74
C VAL A 546 8.64 -8.29 -22.07
N THR A 547 9.56 -9.25 -21.89
CA THR A 547 10.98 -9.10 -22.28
C THR A 547 11.14 -8.74 -23.77
N ASP A 548 10.43 -9.42 -24.67
CA ASP A 548 10.45 -9.14 -26.12
C ASP A 548 9.93 -7.73 -26.46
N TYR A 549 8.88 -7.27 -25.76
CA TYR A 549 8.38 -5.90 -25.95
C TYR A 549 9.28 -4.84 -25.31
N MET A 550 9.82 -5.11 -24.13
CA MET A 550 10.73 -4.22 -23.40
C MET A 550 11.96 -3.88 -24.24
N GLN A 551 12.59 -4.86 -24.87
CA GLN A 551 13.74 -4.64 -25.76
C GLN A 551 13.47 -3.66 -26.90
N LYS A 552 12.21 -3.55 -27.34
CA LYS A 552 11.79 -2.67 -28.45
C LYS A 552 11.46 -1.25 -28.00
N VAL A 553 11.17 -1.04 -26.71
CA VAL A 553 10.63 0.26 -26.22
C VAL A 553 11.47 0.88 -25.11
N TRP A 554 12.30 0.12 -24.38
CA TRP A 554 13.01 0.61 -23.20
C TRP A 554 13.94 1.79 -23.49
N HIS A 555 14.73 1.70 -24.58
CA HIS A 555 15.62 2.78 -25.00
C HIS A 555 14.89 4.11 -25.23
N LEU A 556 13.66 4.05 -25.77
CA LEU A 556 12.83 5.24 -25.92
C LEU A 556 12.43 5.79 -24.54
N LEU A 557 11.94 4.93 -23.66
CA LEU A 557 11.40 5.31 -22.35
C LEU A 557 12.44 5.98 -21.44
N VAL A 558 13.69 5.50 -21.45
CA VAL A 558 14.76 6.02 -20.59
C VAL A 558 15.47 7.25 -21.16
N HIS A 559 15.12 7.67 -22.38
CA HIS A 559 15.77 8.82 -23.00
C HIS A 559 15.60 10.08 -22.13
N GLY A 560 16.70 10.80 -21.90
CA GLY A 560 16.70 12.03 -21.10
C GLY A 560 16.80 11.86 -19.59
N CYS A 561 16.74 10.62 -19.05
CA CYS A 561 16.93 10.37 -17.61
C CYS A 561 18.23 9.61 -17.35
N ASN A 562 19.15 10.19 -16.58
CA ASN A 562 20.48 9.63 -16.37
C ASN A 562 20.45 8.34 -15.54
N HIS A 563 19.65 8.30 -14.47
CA HIS A 563 19.51 7.11 -13.63
C HIS A 563 18.97 5.92 -14.41
N LEU A 564 17.88 6.12 -15.15
CA LEU A 564 17.20 5.06 -15.89
C LEU A 564 18.05 4.46 -17.03
N ARG A 565 18.95 5.25 -17.63
CA ARG A 565 19.86 4.78 -18.69
C ARG A 565 20.87 3.73 -18.22
N VAL A 566 21.09 3.61 -16.92
CA VAL A 566 21.99 2.59 -16.34
C VAL A 566 21.40 1.18 -16.51
N PHE A 567 20.08 1.06 -16.53
CA PHE A 567 19.40 -0.23 -16.67
C PHE A 567 19.30 -0.61 -18.15
N LYS A 568 19.89 -1.75 -18.53
CA LYS A 568 19.76 -2.30 -19.89
C LYS A 568 18.41 -2.96 -20.11
N ASP A 569 17.90 -3.63 -19.09
CA ASP A 569 16.60 -4.29 -19.05
C ASP A 569 16.04 -4.12 -17.63
N PRO A 570 14.83 -3.52 -17.46
CA PRO A 570 14.24 -3.32 -16.14
C PRO A 570 13.68 -4.61 -15.51
N LEU A 571 13.71 -5.74 -16.20
CA LEU A 571 13.33 -7.06 -15.68
C LEU A 571 14.53 -7.93 -15.30
N ASP A 572 15.72 -7.61 -15.81
CA ASP A 572 16.94 -8.37 -15.55
C ASP A 572 17.81 -7.66 -14.53
N PHE A 573 17.88 -8.24 -13.33
CA PHE A 573 18.76 -7.82 -12.24
C PHE A 573 19.90 -8.83 -12.02
N SER A 574 20.11 -9.79 -12.91
CA SER A 574 21.16 -10.81 -12.80
C SER A 574 22.57 -10.22 -12.84
N TRP A 575 22.76 -9.09 -13.53
CA TRP A 575 24.02 -8.35 -13.59
C TRP A 575 24.47 -7.84 -12.21
N LEU A 576 23.54 -7.61 -11.28
CA LEU A 576 23.87 -7.21 -9.90
C LEU A 576 24.53 -8.34 -9.10
N VAL A 577 24.29 -9.60 -9.48
CA VAL A 577 24.89 -10.76 -8.82
C VAL A 577 26.36 -10.94 -9.23
N THR A 578 26.79 -10.37 -10.36
CA THR A 578 28.10 -10.64 -10.99
C THR A 578 29.08 -9.46 -10.99
N ALA A 579 28.62 -8.21 -10.84
CA ALA A 579 29.48 -7.03 -10.86
C ALA A 579 29.62 -6.40 -9.46
N LYS A 580 30.84 -5.96 -9.09
CA LYS A 580 31.01 -5.00 -7.98
C LYS A 580 30.29 -3.71 -8.40
N TYR A 581 29.10 -3.49 -7.86
CA TYR A 581 28.20 -2.36 -8.15
C TYR A 581 28.92 -1.00 -8.25
N SER A 582 29.98 -0.80 -7.46
CA SER A 582 30.82 0.40 -7.45
C SER A 582 31.48 0.74 -8.79
N SER A 583 31.92 -0.24 -9.60
CA SER A 583 32.66 0.05 -10.84
C SER A 583 31.78 0.58 -11.97
N MET A 584 30.46 0.37 -11.90
CA MET A 584 29.54 0.79 -12.96
C MET A 584 29.19 2.28 -12.86
N TRP A 585 29.06 2.82 -11.64
CA TRP A 585 28.81 4.25 -11.43
C TRP A 585 30.08 5.11 -11.46
N GLU A 586 31.26 4.55 -11.21
CA GLU A 586 32.53 5.22 -11.50
C GLU A 586 32.61 5.63 -12.99
N ILE A 587 32.12 4.78 -13.91
CA ILE A 587 32.06 5.08 -15.35
C ILE A 587 31.07 6.22 -15.65
N CYS A 588 29.88 6.23 -15.02
CA CYS A 588 28.88 7.30 -15.21
C CYS A 588 29.32 8.65 -14.60
N SER A 589 30.10 8.63 -13.51
CA SER A 589 30.63 9.85 -12.89
C SER A 589 31.61 10.60 -13.80
N HIS A 590 32.43 9.86 -14.57
CA HIS A 590 33.35 10.44 -15.55
C HIS A 590 32.66 11.02 -16.80
N CYS A 591 31.49 10.51 -17.17
CA CYS A 591 30.70 11.09 -18.26
C CYS A 591 30.01 12.40 -17.86
N SER A 592 29.84 12.66 -16.56
CA SER A 592 29.13 13.84 -16.05
C SER A 592 30.04 15.05 -15.82
N SER A 593 31.37 14.91 -15.91
CA SER A 593 32.34 15.93 -15.48
C SER A 593 33.02 16.73 -16.59
N ASN A 594 32.77 16.46 -17.88
CA ASN A 594 33.49 17.15 -18.96
C ASN A 594 32.62 18.16 -19.69
N ASN A 595 32.84 19.44 -19.40
CA ASN A 595 32.36 20.55 -20.22
C ASN A 595 33.43 20.95 -21.25
N ILE A 596 33.08 20.79 -22.53
CA ILE A 596 33.59 21.42 -23.76
C ILE A 596 35.03 21.12 -24.19
N GLY A 597 35.17 20.35 -25.29
CA GLY A 597 36.40 20.32 -26.10
C GLY A 597 36.49 19.20 -27.14
N SER A 598 35.89 19.41 -28.32
CA SER A 598 36.37 18.96 -29.65
C SER A 598 36.68 17.47 -29.91
N ASN A 599 35.89 16.93 -30.85
CA ASN A 599 36.13 15.80 -31.78
C ASN A 599 35.63 14.39 -31.40
N SER A 600 34.32 14.23 -31.68
CA SER A 600 33.73 13.16 -32.50
C SER A 600 33.88 11.71 -32.02
N ASP A 601 32.83 11.22 -31.37
CA ASP A 601 32.10 10.07 -31.89
C ASP A 601 30.60 10.42 -31.96
N ILE A 602 30.04 10.20 -33.14
CA ILE A 602 28.81 10.76 -33.68
C ILE A 602 27.61 10.01 -33.07
N TYR A 603 27.04 10.46 -31.95
CA TYR A 603 25.65 10.17 -31.53
C TYR A 603 25.21 11.11 -30.41
N GLU A 604 25.21 12.42 -30.66
CA GLU A 604 24.56 13.38 -29.76
C GLU A 604 23.83 14.46 -30.56
N ASN A 605 22.60 14.76 -30.11
CA ASN A 605 21.69 15.82 -30.54
C ASN A 605 20.97 15.61 -31.88
N ILE A 606 20.04 14.65 -31.90
CA ILE A 606 18.85 14.76 -32.75
C ILE A 606 17.69 15.17 -31.84
N PRO A 607 17.13 16.39 -31.97
CA PRO A 607 15.82 16.69 -31.40
C PRO A 607 14.84 15.64 -31.91
N LEU A 608 14.01 15.04 -31.05
CA LEU A 608 13.00 14.00 -31.36
C LEU A 608 11.96 14.44 -32.43
N CYS A 609 12.13 15.63 -33.00
CA CYS A 609 11.40 16.17 -34.13
C CYS A 609 11.71 15.48 -35.47
N GLU A 610 12.84 14.76 -35.61
CA GLU A 610 13.29 14.19 -36.91
C GLU A 610 13.65 12.69 -36.89
N ALA A 611 13.06 11.88 -35.98
CA ALA A 611 13.11 10.41 -36.09
C ALA A 611 11.93 9.87 -36.91
N GLN A 612 11.84 10.35 -38.16
CA GLN A 612 10.77 10.04 -39.12
C GLN A 612 10.96 8.61 -39.67
N GLY A 613 10.34 7.62 -39.03
CA GLY A 613 10.28 6.24 -39.54
C GLY A 613 9.88 5.15 -38.53
N CYS A 614 9.90 5.43 -37.22
CA CYS A 614 9.75 4.41 -36.16
C CYS A 614 8.60 4.68 -35.15
N THR A 615 7.85 5.76 -35.30
CA THR A 615 6.89 6.27 -34.28
C THR A 615 5.68 5.35 -34.08
N THR A 616 4.97 4.99 -35.15
CA THR A 616 3.72 4.21 -35.04
C THR A 616 3.98 2.79 -34.51
N GLN A 617 5.04 2.11 -34.97
CA GLN A 617 5.36 0.75 -34.54
C GLN A 617 5.79 0.68 -33.06
N VAL A 618 6.60 1.65 -32.60
CA VAL A 618 6.99 1.73 -31.19
C VAL A 618 5.79 2.05 -30.30
N ARG A 619 4.88 2.93 -30.75
CA ARG A 619 3.63 3.25 -30.06
C ARG A 619 2.72 2.01 -29.92
N ILE A 620 2.67 1.15 -30.94
CA ILE A 620 1.98 -0.15 -30.90
C ILE A 620 2.62 -1.09 -29.88
N HIS A 621 3.96 -1.21 -29.86
CA HIS A 621 4.65 -2.05 -28.89
C HIS A 621 4.46 -1.56 -27.44
N LEU A 622 4.48 -0.25 -27.19
CA LEU A 622 4.19 0.34 -25.88
C LEU A 622 2.79 -0.02 -25.39
N PHE A 623 1.82 0.06 -26.28
CA PHE A 623 0.45 -0.30 -25.97
C PHE A 623 0.30 -1.81 -25.69
N GLN A 624 0.90 -2.67 -26.52
CA GLN A 624 0.92 -4.12 -26.30
C GLN A 624 1.54 -4.47 -24.96
N LEU A 625 2.68 -3.87 -24.64
CA LEU A 625 3.32 -4.00 -23.34
C LEU A 625 2.34 -3.60 -22.21
N GLY A 626 1.64 -2.47 -22.35
CA GLY A 626 0.65 -2.01 -21.39
C GLY A 626 -0.49 -3.01 -21.16
N VAL A 627 -1.03 -3.58 -22.23
CA VAL A 627 -2.07 -4.64 -22.16
C VAL A 627 -1.55 -5.88 -21.44
N HIS A 628 -0.33 -6.33 -21.74
CA HIS A 628 0.27 -7.48 -21.06
C HIS A 628 0.45 -7.23 -19.55
N CYS A 629 0.94 -6.05 -19.17
CA CYS A 629 1.09 -5.65 -17.76
C CYS A 629 -0.27 -5.65 -17.04
N LEU A 630 -1.33 -5.10 -17.66
CA LEU A 630 -2.69 -5.09 -17.11
C LEU A 630 -3.24 -6.51 -16.93
N LEU A 631 -3.10 -7.38 -17.94
CA LEU A 631 -3.58 -8.75 -17.90
C LEU A 631 -2.90 -9.57 -16.79
N TYR A 632 -1.58 -9.45 -16.66
CA TYR A 632 -0.84 -10.16 -15.61
C TYR A 632 -1.13 -9.58 -14.23
N GLY A 633 -1.18 -8.25 -14.10
CA GLY A 633 -1.60 -7.59 -12.87
C GLY A 633 -3.01 -8.02 -12.43
N ALA A 634 -3.97 -8.12 -13.36
CA ALA A 634 -5.32 -8.61 -13.11
C ALA A 634 -5.34 -10.08 -12.67
N TYR A 635 -4.51 -10.92 -13.28
CA TYR A 635 -4.34 -12.33 -12.90
C TYR A 635 -3.79 -12.48 -11.47
N LEU A 636 -2.73 -11.76 -11.12
CA LEU A 636 -2.19 -11.77 -9.75
C LEU A 636 -3.21 -11.20 -8.75
N SER A 637 -3.94 -10.16 -9.14
CA SER A 637 -5.00 -9.56 -8.34
C SER A 637 -6.15 -10.53 -8.08
N SER A 638 -6.52 -11.38 -9.04
CA SER A 638 -7.58 -12.37 -8.86
C SER A 638 -7.17 -13.45 -7.86
N ILE A 639 -5.88 -13.78 -7.77
CA ILE A 639 -5.33 -14.68 -6.76
C ILE A 639 -5.42 -14.04 -5.37
N CYS A 640 -4.92 -12.81 -5.20
CA CYS A 640 -4.83 -12.15 -3.89
C CYS A 640 -6.18 -11.65 -3.36
N PHE A 641 -6.95 -10.99 -4.24
CA PHE A 641 -8.14 -10.23 -3.88
C PHE A 641 -9.41 -10.83 -4.49
N GLY A 642 -9.33 -11.89 -5.27
CA GLY A 642 -10.49 -12.51 -5.90
C GLY A 642 -10.98 -11.77 -7.15
N LYS A 643 -11.88 -12.43 -7.89
CA LYS A 643 -12.36 -11.99 -9.22
C LYS A 643 -13.00 -10.61 -9.28
N HIS A 644 -13.74 -10.25 -8.23
CA HIS A 644 -14.53 -9.02 -8.14
C HIS A 644 -13.83 -7.97 -7.28
N SER A 645 -12.52 -8.14 -7.08
CA SER A 645 -11.73 -7.12 -6.42
C SER A 645 -11.70 -5.85 -7.26
N TYR A 646 -11.52 -4.71 -6.62
CA TYR A 646 -11.36 -3.47 -7.37
C TYR A 646 -10.21 -3.54 -8.35
N LEU A 647 -9.04 -4.04 -7.93
CA LEU A 647 -7.85 -4.00 -8.77
C LEU A 647 -8.05 -4.86 -10.02
N THR A 648 -8.70 -6.02 -9.88
CA THR A 648 -9.12 -6.86 -11.02
C THR A 648 -10.12 -6.12 -11.90
N CYS A 649 -11.19 -5.54 -11.34
CA CYS A 649 -12.20 -4.80 -12.10
C CYS A 649 -11.64 -3.53 -12.74
N HIS A 650 -10.67 -2.87 -12.12
CA HIS A 650 -10.03 -1.65 -12.62
C HIS A 650 -9.17 -1.98 -13.83
N ALA A 651 -8.33 -3.01 -13.73
CA ALA A 651 -7.56 -3.51 -14.87
C ALA A 651 -8.49 -3.96 -16.02
N GLN A 652 -9.56 -4.70 -15.71
CA GLN A 652 -10.60 -5.09 -16.66
C GLN A 652 -11.27 -3.89 -17.32
N ASN A 653 -11.72 -2.90 -16.55
CA ASN A 653 -12.36 -1.70 -17.08
C ASN A 653 -11.42 -0.93 -18.00
N ILE A 654 -10.13 -0.84 -17.66
CA ILE A 654 -9.14 -0.22 -18.54
C ILE A 654 -9.09 -0.99 -19.85
N LEU A 655 -8.95 -2.33 -19.80
CA LEU A 655 -8.91 -3.24 -20.95
C LEU A 655 -10.18 -3.18 -21.82
N ASP A 656 -11.37 -3.12 -21.21
CA ASP A 656 -12.67 -3.05 -21.90
C ASP A 656 -12.93 -1.67 -22.52
N THR A 657 -12.50 -0.59 -21.85
CA THR A 657 -12.53 0.77 -22.45
C THR A 657 -11.68 0.81 -23.72
N VAL A 658 -10.63 -0.01 -23.79
CA VAL A 658 -9.83 -0.15 -25.00
C VAL A 658 -10.57 -0.84 -26.14
N GLU A 659 -11.54 -1.73 -25.86
CA GLU A 659 -12.30 -2.42 -26.91
C GLU A 659 -13.39 -1.56 -27.56
N HIS A 660 -13.85 -0.51 -26.86
CA HIS A 660 -14.99 0.31 -27.25
C HIS A 660 -14.64 1.68 -27.82
N ASP A 661 -13.39 2.13 -27.68
CA ASP A 661 -12.82 3.26 -28.42
C ASP A 661 -12.22 2.77 -29.74
#